data_AF-G0M8S6-F1
#
_entry.id   AF-G0M8S6-F1
#
_cell.length_a   1.000
_cell.length_b   1.000
_cell.length_c   1.000
_cell.angle_alpha   90.00
_cell.angle_beta   90.00
_cell.angle_gamma   90.00
#
_symmetry.space_group_name_H-M   'P 1'
#
loop_
_entity.id
_entity.type
_entity.pdbx_description
1 polymer ?
#
loop_
_entity_poly.entity_id
_entity_poly.type
_entity_poly.pdbx_seq_one_letter_code
_entity_poly.pdbx_strand_id
1 'polypeptide(L)'
;MDSLNMNAVKTTFFQSETTFKIIDLNCHFTEKLVNSETIKFWPKSCVTVCGDLYLVGDTNVSSARLGQIFHRLEYLHGNLKIENTKYTTLSFLSKLRNFDCFTEKFIITGNPSLYNMDGIKNLHTYAPCLWTVYNNSKLDMQKFTETWSNGWSSDLYAYGNLKDPACKNEHITPEALPYYQNCSFINGTTQGVLKITRVGPNDDLSGLLKLKSVSGNIEVYQTNLQNLSFMNNFQSHVGERFQPYNITNIHDNQWLTRLGWDSLTHLDPDDYGYTINIQDNHPDFCLSTAELQVFAEHSVAFYAQEAVLCKELTRKDGQKVCNLEPLSIMDGDCQHVIGVLEINSDNEKDVGKLKKMTNLYGSLTIDGTEKLTDLKFLANLRQIATLKTGGYPLLRILNNKMIGNVTLPKMKTAPFPIMESLYIQIDGNSKEIFKNRRECLLFQAQTKTPIKYNGKSCGDIIIGNNRFLKSLDHIKALRAPSCVWRIINNPILNVSAYIASREQAIELIEYGNFEIIRQSESCNNVSITSDSHLKYYTNCTEIHGLIITNVSEAADMSGFLLMKTLFGTIEIHGTGLHNLSFMSNMKIHNASQGRNLENATHIHNNPNLKRLGWDSLEVLGLWSYNAYPFNMEKNHPDFCLTTNEIQVFAEFGAYYSALEAYICRDLNRKDGQNVCHFGDLATMESNCQHVIGDVLINSDNENYVDKLGNMTNIYGTLKIESTEKLLDLSFLSKFHQIATLVVNGPPPVQILSNKKLQNVTFSKMKNHPFPLPYSSSTYEIRISGNSEEIFKNRRECMKVQVSFDIDVKYNGRRCAVLPKADGANGEDYGDWDLIG
;
A
#
# COMPACT_ATOMS: atom_id res chain seq x y z
N MET A 1 3.75 2.21 -42.56
CA MET A 1 2.47 2.91 -42.72
C MET A 1 1.38 1.89 -42.50
N ASP A 2 0.85 1.84 -41.28
CA ASP A 2 -0.55 1.52 -41.00
C ASP A 2 -0.83 2.20 -39.66
N SER A 3 -1.84 3.06 -39.66
CA SER A 3 -2.23 3.92 -38.55
C SER A 3 -2.70 3.06 -37.37
N LEU A 4 -1.89 3.00 -36.31
CA LEU A 4 -2.33 2.50 -35.01
C LEU A 4 -3.55 3.32 -34.57
N ASN A 5 -4.71 2.65 -34.56
CA ASN A 5 -5.99 3.22 -34.18
C ASN A 5 -5.94 3.53 -32.66
N MET A 6 -5.85 4.81 -32.29
CA MET A 6 -5.73 5.30 -30.89
C MET A 6 -6.86 4.80 -29.96
N ASN A 7 -7.99 4.36 -30.50
CA ASN A 7 -9.06 3.76 -29.70
C ASN A 7 -8.76 2.32 -29.26
N ALA A 8 -7.91 1.59 -29.99
CA ALA A 8 -7.62 0.18 -29.69
C ALA A 8 -6.74 0.04 -28.43
N VAL A 9 -5.74 0.93 -28.25
CA VAL A 9 -4.83 0.90 -27.08
C VAL A 9 -5.56 1.29 -25.78
N LYS A 10 -6.59 2.15 -25.85
CA LYS A 10 -7.49 2.39 -24.70
C LYS A 10 -8.28 1.14 -24.33
N THR A 11 -8.71 0.31 -25.29
CA THR A 11 -9.45 -0.92 -24.99
C THR A 11 -8.59 -2.08 -24.50
N THR A 12 -7.31 -2.19 -24.88
CA THR A 12 -6.49 -3.34 -24.46
C THR A 12 -5.90 -3.21 -23.05
N PHE A 13 -5.79 -1.98 -22.50
CA PHE A 13 -5.35 -1.75 -21.12
C PHE A 13 -6.50 -1.69 -20.09
N PHE A 14 -7.76 -1.74 -20.54
CA PHE A 14 -8.95 -1.84 -19.68
C PHE A 14 -9.55 -3.27 -19.63
N GLN A 15 -8.94 -4.27 -20.28
CA GLN A 15 -9.42 -5.66 -20.24
C GLN A 15 -8.93 -6.46 -19.01
N SER A 16 -8.98 -5.86 -17.83
CA SER A 16 -9.25 -6.60 -16.61
C SER A 16 -10.49 -6.09 -15.87
N GLU A 17 -11.39 -5.37 -16.55
CA GLU A 17 -12.79 -5.40 -16.16
C GLU A 17 -13.28 -6.83 -16.37
N THR A 18 -13.45 -7.51 -15.25
CA THR A 18 -14.34 -8.66 -15.10
C THR A 18 -15.56 -8.45 -16.00
N THR A 19 -15.88 -9.46 -16.80
CA THR A 19 -17.09 -9.48 -17.63
C THR A 19 -18.32 -9.28 -16.74
N PHE A 20 -18.75 -8.05 -16.52
CA PHE A 20 -20.13 -7.73 -16.22
C PHE A 20 -20.91 -8.09 -17.47
N LYS A 21 -21.49 -9.30 -17.48
CA LYS A 21 -22.53 -9.65 -18.44
C LYS A 21 -23.53 -8.50 -18.46
N ILE A 22 -23.81 -7.99 -19.65
CA ILE A 22 -24.95 -7.10 -19.91
C ILE A 22 -26.17 -7.70 -19.20
N ILE A 23 -26.58 -7.09 -18.09
CA ILE A 23 -27.77 -7.50 -17.34
C ILE A 23 -28.98 -7.19 -18.22
N ASP A 24 -29.85 -8.17 -18.41
CA ASP A 24 -31.15 -7.93 -19.05
C ASP A 24 -31.94 -6.98 -18.15
N LEU A 25 -32.24 -5.78 -18.66
CA LEU A 25 -33.03 -4.75 -17.96
C LEU A 25 -34.38 -5.29 -17.43
N ASN A 26 -34.88 -6.40 -17.97
CA ASN A 26 -36.11 -7.06 -17.51
C ASN A 26 -35.91 -7.98 -16.28
N CYS A 27 -34.68 -8.19 -15.82
CA CYS A 27 -34.33 -9.05 -14.69
C CYS A 27 -33.99 -8.27 -13.41
N HIS A 28 -34.61 -7.11 -13.24
CA HIS A 28 -34.53 -6.31 -12.02
C HIS A 28 -35.76 -6.52 -11.14
N PHE A 29 -35.53 -6.73 -9.84
CA PHE A 29 -36.57 -6.68 -8.82
C PHE A 29 -36.35 -5.42 -7.97
N THR A 30 -37.13 -4.38 -8.27
CA THR A 30 -37.00 -3.06 -7.64
C THR A 30 -37.60 -3.00 -6.24
N GLU A 31 -38.53 -3.91 -5.94
CA GLU A 31 -39.17 -3.99 -4.63
C GLU A 31 -38.24 -4.68 -3.63
N LYS A 32 -37.89 -4.03 -2.51
CA LYS A 32 -36.98 -4.64 -1.52
C LYS A 32 -37.68 -5.69 -0.64
N LEU A 33 -38.90 -5.38 -0.20
CA LEU A 33 -39.69 -6.21 0.70
C LEU A 33 -40.51 -7.22 -0.07
N VAL A 34 -40.45 -8.50 0.32
CA VAL A 34 -41.23 -9.58 -0.31
C VAL A 34 -42.51 -9.87 0.49
N ASN A 35 -43.65 -9.52 -0.10
CA ASN A 35 -45.00 -9.82 0.41
C ASN A 35 -45.95 -10.17 -0.74
N SER A 36 -47.23 -10.44 -0.45
CA SER A 36 -48.23 -10.83 -1.45
C SER A 36 -48.46 -9.81 -2.57
N GLU A 37 -48.19 -8.53 -2.32
CA GLU A 37 -48.37 -7.44 -3.27
C GLU A 37 -47.13 -7.30 -4.16
N THR A 38 -45.94 -7.20 -3.54
CA THR A 38 -44.68 -6.94 -4.24
C THR A 38 -44.17 -8.15 -5.02
N ILE A 39 -44.40 -9.37 -4.54
CA ILE A 39 -43.93 -10.59 -5.21
C ILE A 39 -44.60 -10.82 -6.58
N LYS A 40 -45.67 -10.08 -6.89
CA LYS A 40 -46.29 -10.09 -8.22
C LYS A 40 -45.37 -9.52 -9.30
N PHE A 41 -44.48 -8.60 -8.92
CA PHE A 41 -43.50 -7.96 -9.80
C PHE A 41 -42.21 -8.78 -9.99
N TRP A 42 -42.12 -9.97 -9.40
CA TRP A 42 -40.95 -10.82 -9.55
C TRP A 42 -40.71 -11.25 -11.01
N PRO A 43 -39.48 -11.12 -11.54
CA PRO A 43 -39.16 -11.49 -12.91
C PRO A 43 -39.03 -13.02 -13.08
N LYS A 44 -40.18 -13.72 -13.19
CA LYS A 44 -40.29 -15.19 -13.15
C LYS A 44 -39.50 -15.95 -14.22
N SER A 45 -39.16 -15.31 -15.35
CA SER A 45 -38.39 -15.92 -16.44
C SER A 45 -36.89 -15.93 -16.19
N CYS A 46 -36.40 -15.08 -15.28
CA CYS A 46 -34.98 -14.82 -15.08
C CYS A 46 -34.28 -15.87 -14.22
N VAL A 47 -33.04 -16.18 -14.59
CA VAL A 47 -32.13 -17.06 -13.84
C VAL A 47 -31.21 -16.25 -12.93
N THR A 48 -30.79 -15.09 -13.43
CA THR A 48 -30.06 -14.06 -12.70
C THR A 48 -31.00 -12.90 -12.40
N VAL A 49 -31.08 -12.46 -11.15
CA VAL A 49 -31.92 -11.32 -10.74
C VAL A 49 -31.08 -10.30 -9.99
N CYS A 50 -31.25 -9.03 -10.35
CA CYS A 50 -30.65 -7.88 -9.68
C CYS A 50 -31.70 -7.24 -8.76
N GLY A 51 -31.48 -7.24 -7.46
CA GLY A 51 -32.43 -6.70 -6.48
C GLY A 51 -32.27 -7.29 -5.09
N ASP A 52 -32.76 -6.55 -4.08
CA ASP A 52 -32.77 -6.99 -2.69
C ASP A 52 -33.93 -7.96 -2.41
N LEU A 53 -33.69 -8.98 -1.59
CA LEU A 53 -34.68 -9.95 -1.13
C LEU A 53 -34.86 -9.88 0.38
N TYR A 54 -35.82 -9.08 0.86
CA TYR A 54 -36.12 -8.95 2.28
C TYR A 54 -37.44 -9.65 2.64
N LEU A 55 -37.33 -10.75 3.39
CA LEU A 55 -38.43 -11.48 4.02
C LEU A 55 -38.42 -11.13 5.52
N VAL A 56 -39.18 -10.10 5.90
CA VAL A 56 -39.14 -9.54 7.26
C VAL A 56 -40.52 -9.65 7.93
N GLY A 57 -40.53 -10.07 9.20
CA GLY A 57 -41.73 -10.22 10.01
C GLY A 57 -42.63 -11.36 9.55
N ASP A 58 -43.94 -11.20 9.77
CA ASP A 58 -44.97 -12.13 9.30
C ASP A 58 -45.28 -11.89 7.81
N THR A 59 -44.29 -12.06 6.93
CA THR A 59 -44.52 -12.10 5.49
C THR A 59 -45.66 -13.07 5.18
N ASN A 60 -46.65 -12.59 4.42
CA ASN A 60 -47.88 -13.32 4.14
C ASN A 60 -47.75 -14.30 2.96
N VAL A 61 -46.52 -14.52 2.47
CA VAL A 61 -46.24 -15.45 1.38
C VAL A 61 -45.76 -16.77 1.95
N SER A 62 -46.44 -17.88 1.61
CA SER A 62 -46.05 -19.20 2.08
C SER A 62 -44.74 -19.69 1.43
N SER A 63 -43.99 -20.54 2.14
CA SER A 63 -42.76 -21.16 1.62
C SER A 63 -43.00 -21.89 0.27
N ALA A 64 -44.13 -22.59 0.14
CA ALA A 64 -44.51 -23.24 -1.12
C ALA A 64 -44.69 -22.24 -2.27
N ARG A 65 -45.29 -21.07 -2.00
CA ARG A 65 -45.45 -20.03 -3.01
C ARG A 65 -44.12 -19.39 -3.41
N LEU A 66 -43.23 -19.13 -2.44
CA LEU A 66 -41.88 -18.66 -2.72
C LEU A 66 -41.10 -19.66 -3.56
N GLY A 67 -41.17 -20.95 -3.24
CA GLY A 67 -40.50 -22.01 -4.01
C GLY A 67 -40.96 -22.09 -5.46
N GLN A 68 -42.25 -21.85 -5.75
CA GLN A 68 -42.76 -21.74 -7.12
C GLN A 68 -42.22 -20.50 -7.84
N ILE A 69 -42.06 -19.38 -7.14
CA ILE A 69 -41.64 -18.11 -7.74
C ILE A 69 -40.13 -18.11 -8.00
N PHE A 70 -39.33 -18.60 -7.05
CA PHE A 70 -37.87 -18.65 -7.12
C PHE A 70 -37.32 -19.92 -7.78
N HIS A 71 -38.16 -20.73 -8.43
CA HIS A 71 -37.77 -22.02 -9.04
C HIS A 71 -36.67 -21.94 -10.12
N ARG A 72 -36.41 -20.74 -10.65
CA ARG A 72 -35.35 -20.46 -11.64
C ARG A 72 -34.21 -19.60 -11.10
N LEU A 73 -34.32 -19.06 -9.89
CA LEU A 73 -33.34 -18.16 -9.32
C LEU A 73 -32.06 -18.94 -8.99
N GLU A 74 -31.01 -18.74 -9.79
CA GLU A 74 -29.70 -19.34 -9.57
C GLU A 74 -28.66 -18.30 -9.14
N TYR A 75 -28.80 -17.04 -9.58
CA TYR A 75 -27.88 -15.95 -9.28
C TYR A 75 -28.65 -14.75 -8.73
N LEU A 76 -28.23 -14.24 -7.58
CA LEU A 76 -28.77 -13.02 -6.97
C LEU A 76 -27.66 -11.97 -6.85
N HIS A 77 -27.83 -10.83 -7.52
CA HIS A 77 -27.01 -9.63 -7.32
C HIS A 77 -27.80 -8.64 -6.46
N GLY A 78 -27.54 -8.62 -5.16
CA GLY A 78 -28.28 -7.82 -4.19
C GLY A 78 -28.29 -8.47 -2.81
N ASN A 79 -28.95 -7.86 -1.84
CA ASN A 79 -28.91 -8.31 -0.45
C ASN A 79 -29.97 -9.39 -0.15
N LEU A 80 -29.71 -10.28 0.80
CA LEU A 80 -30.68 -11.28 1.30
C LEU A 80 -30.89 -11.12 2.81
N LYS A 81 -32.12 -10.80 3.22
CA LYS A 81 -32.51 -10.67 4.63
C LYS A 81 -33.73 -11.55 4.93
N ILE A 82 -33.60 -12.42 5.93
CA ILE A 82 -34.70 -13.24 6.46
C ILE A 82 -34.79 -13.02 7.96
N GLU A 83 -35.77 -12.23 8.39
CA GLU A 83 -35.81 -11.71 9.76
C GLU A 83 -37.20 -11.88 10.37
N ASN A 84 -37.29 -12.38 11.60
CA ASN A 84 -38.54 -12.47 12.36
C ASN A 84 -39.68 -13.22 11.64
N THR A 85 -39.36 -14.24 10.85
CA THR A 85 -40.34 -15.02 10.06
C THR A 85 -40.78 -16.31 10.75
N LYS A 86 -41.87 -16.89 10.25
CA LYS A 86 -42.39 -18.21 10.66
C LYS A 86 -41.88 -19.38 9.80
N TYR A 87 -40.93 -19.15 8.90
CA TYR A 87 -40.41 -20.21 8.05
C TYR A 87 -39.65 -21.26 8.87
N THR A 88 -39.86 -22.53 8.53
CA THR A 88 -39.18 -23.66 9.19
C THR A 88 -37.92 -24.10 8.45
N THR A 89 -37.84 -23.82 7.14
CA THR A 89 -36.70 -24.12 6.26
C THR A 89 -36.58 -23.07 5.15
N LEU A 90 -35.39 -22.98 4.55
CA LEU A 90 -35.11 -22.12 3.38
C LEU A 90 -35.18 -22.87 2.04
N SER A 91 -35.94 -23.96 1.96
CA SER A 91 -36.03 -24.81 0.76
C SER A 91 -36.52 -24.08 -0.49
N PHE A 92 -37.24 -22.97 -0.33
CA PHE A 92 -37.66 -22.09 -1.42
C PHE A 92 -36.48 -21.42 -2.15
N LEU A 93 -35.27 -21.41 -1.57
CA LEU A 93 -34.03 -20.95 -2.20
C LEU A 93 -33.14 -22.10 -2.73
N SER A 94 -33.66 -23.33 -2.80
CA SER A 94 -32.89 -24.55 -3.21
C SER A 94 -32.18 -24.48 -4.56
N LYS A 95 -32.55 -23.54 -5.42
CA LYS A 95 -31.95 -23.30 -6.74
C LYS A 95 -30.87 -22.21 -6.73
N LEU A 96 -30.81 -21.37 -5.70
CA LEU A 96 -29.81 -20.34 -5.58
C LEU A 96 -28.42 -20.99 -5.46
N ARG A 97 -27.49 -20.57 -6.32
CA ARG A 97 -26.12 -21.09 -6.41
C ARG A 97 -25.10 -20.01 -6.18
N ASN A 98 -25.37 -18.78 -6.61
CA ASN A 98 -24.40 -17.70 -6.58
C ASN A 98 -25.04 -16.46 -5.94
N PHE A 99 -24.30 -15.85 -5.04
CA PHE A 99 -24.66 -14.63 -4.36
C PHE A 99 -23.49 -13.66 -4.42
N ASP A 100 -23.77 -12.44 -4.85
CA ASP A 100 -22.76 -11.41 -5.01
C ASP A 100 -22.82 -10.40 -3.86
N CYS A 101 -21.67 -10.11 -3.26
CA CYS A 101 -21.59 -9.55 -1.91
C CYS A 101 -21.02 -8.14 -1.79
N PHE A 102 -21.09 -7.36 -2.86
CA PHE A 102 -20.46 -6.04 -2.90
C PHE A 102 -20.98 -5.06 -1.82
N THR A 103 -22.09 -5.36 -1.14
CA THR A 103 -22.79 -4.43 -0.22
C THR A 103 -23.16 -5.01 1.17
N GLU A 104 -22.56 -6.13 1.57
CA GLU A 104 -22.57 -6.71 2.93
C GLU A 104 -23.91 -7.04 3.63
N LYS A 105 -24.93 -7.66 3.00
CA LYS A 105 -26.04 -8.24 3.80
C LYS A 105 -26.53 -9.59 3.33
N PHE A 106 -25.92 -10.62 3.92
CA PHE A 106 -26.54 -11.91 4.13
C PHE A 106 -26.96 -12.00 5.61
N ILE A 107 -28.25 -11.82 5.91
CA ILE A 107 -28.75 -11.76 7.30
C ILE A 107 -29.90 -12.76 7.50
N ILE A 108 -29.76 -13.63 8.49
CA ILE A 108 -30.83 -14.54 8.93
C ILE A 108 -30.97 -14.44 10.45
N THR A 109 -32.01 -13.77 10.94
CA THR A 109 -32.12 -13.49 12.37
C THR A 109 -33.53 -13.59 12.94
N GLY A 110 -33.64 -13.99 14.21
CA GLY A 110 -34.89 -13.93 14.95
C GLY A 110 -35.99 -14.84 14.39
N ASN A 111 -35.66 -15.94 13.70
CA ASN A 111 -36.65 -16.86 13.14
C ASN A 111 -36.87 -18.05 14.10
N PRO A 112 -37.86 -18.01 15.02
CA PRO A 112 -37.97 -18.99 16.10
C PRO A 112 -38.42 -20.39 15.64
N SER A 113 -38.91 -20.51 14.41
CA SER A 113 -39.33 -21.79 13.83
C SER A 113 -38.31 -22.39 12.85
N LEU A 114 -37.29 -21.63 12.46
CA LEU A 114 -36.28 -22.05 11.50
C LEU A 114 -35.35 -23.07 12.18
N TYR A 115 -35.34 -24.30 11.67
CA TYR A 115 -34.50 -25.37 12.22
C TYR A 115 -33.42 -25.86 11.25
N ASN A 116 -33.48 -25.45 9.97
CA ASN A 116 -32.56 -25.89 8.93
C ASN A 116 -32.45 -24.89 7.77
N MET A 117 -31.22 -24.71 7.26
CA MET A 117 -30.87 -23.86 6.11
C MET A 117 -30.37 -24.63 4.89
N ASP A 118 -30.58 -25.96 4.80
CA ASP A 118 -30.12 -26.81 3.68
C ASP A 118 -30.50 -26.31 2.28
N GLY A 119 -31.57 -25.50 2.16
CA GLY A 119 -31.96 -24.87 0.90
C GLY A 119 -30.86 -23.99 0.28
N ILE A 120 -29.88 -23.53 1.05
CA ILE A 120 -28.80 -22.67 0.55
C ILE A 120 -27.41 -23.29 0.77
N LYS A 121 -27.32 -24.59 1.08
CA LYS A 121 -26.03 -25.26 1.37
C LYS A 121 -25.03 -25.28 0.20
N ASN A 122 -25.52 -25.06 -1.02
CA ASN A 122 -24.70 -25.00 -2.24
C ASN A 122 -24.46 -23.56 -2.70
N LEU A 123 -24.80 -22.57 -1.88
CA LEU A 123 -24.57 -21.17 -2.20
C LEU A 123 -23.07 -20.87 -2.18
N HIS A 124 -22.59 -20.30 -3.27
CA HIS A 124 -21.25 -19.80 -3.47
C HIS A 124 -21.28 -18.27 -3.48
N THR A 125 -20.30 -17.65 -2.84
CA THR A 125 -20.16 -16.20 -2.80
C THR A 125 -18.88 -15.77 -3.49
N TYR A 126 -18.99 -14.79 -4.40
CA TYR A 126 -17.83 -14.10 -4.95
C TYR A 126 -17.43 -12.98 -3.98
N ALA A 127 -16.13 -12.88 -3.66
CA ALA A 127 -15.57 -11.93 -2.67
C ALA A 127 -15.98 -12.24 -1.19
N PRO A 128 -15.30 -11.65 -0.17
CA PRO A 128 -15.66 -11.88 1.24
C PRO A 128 -17.09 -11.42 1.50
N CYS A 129 -17.96 -12.35 1.85
CA CYS A 129 -19.28 -12.06 2.40
C CYS A 129 -19.29 -12.22 3.91
N LEU A 130 -19.80 -11.24 4.64
CA LEU A 130 -20.25 -11.43 6.02
C LEU A 130 -21.65 -12.07 6.05
N TRP A 131 -21.73 -13.29 6.58
CA TRP A 131 -22.96 -14.05 6.82
C TRP A 131 -23.34 -13.89 8.29
N THR A 132 -24.39 -13.12 8.55
CA THR A 132 -24.86 -12.86 9.91
C THR A 132 -26.07 -13.72 10.24
N VAL A 133 -25.90 -14.71 11.12
CA VAL A 133 -26.94 -15.69 11.46
C VAL A 133 -27.11 -15.79 12.98
N TYR A 134 -28.12 -15.15 13.55
CA TYR A 134 -28.24 -15.11 15.02
C TYR A 134 -29.67 -15.18 15.54
N ASN A 135 -29.82 -15.58 16.81
CA ASN A 135 -31.12 -15.64 17.49
C ASN A 135 -32.18 -16.51 16.79
N ASN A 136 -31.78 -17.58 16.11
CA ASN A 136 -32.71 -18.58 15.55
C ASN A 136 -32.77 -19.80 16.49
N SER A 137 -33.68 -19.78 17.45
CA SER A 137 -33.68 -20.67 18.62
C SER A 137 -33.83 -22.17 18.35
N LYS A 138 -34.16 -22.58 17.12
CA LYS A 138 -34.24 -23.99 16.70
C LYS A 138 -33.20 -24.39 15.65
N LEU A 139 -32.37 -23.44 15.19
CA LEU A 139 -31.42 -23.65 14.10
C LEU A 139 -30.12 -24.25 14.61
N ASP A 140 -29.73 -25.40 14.07
CA ASP A 140 -28.43 -26.02 14.31
C ASP A 140 -27.43 -25.58 13.23
N MET A 141 -26.66 -24.52 13.52
CA MET A 141 -25.65 -23.98 12.63
C MET A 141 -24.41 -24.88 12.54
N GLN A 142 -24.09 -25.64 13.59
CA GLN A 142 -23.00 -26.61 13.51
C GLN A 142 -23.27 -27.63 12.41
N LYS A 143 -24.46 -28.24 12.40
CA LYS A 143 -24.86 -29.21 11.36
C LYS A 143 -24.85 -28.59 9.96
N PHE A 144 -25.26 -27.34 9.82
CA PHE A 144 -25.20 -26.63 8.54
C PHE A 144 -23.76 -26.53 8.03
N THR A 145 -22.83 -26.03 8.87
CA THR A 145 -21.43 -25.85 8.49
C THR A 145 -20.70 -27.16 8.11
N GLU A 146 -21.09 -28.30 8.68
CA GLU A 146 -20.54 -29.63 8.32
C GLU A 146 -20.89 -30.08 6.89
N THR A 147 -22.01 -29.59 6.36
CA THR A 147 -22.52 -29.98 5.02
C THR A 147 -22.40 -28.86 3.99
N TRP A 148 -21.84 -27.71 4.39
CA TRP A 148 -21.71 -26.53 3.56
C TRP A 148 -20.55 -26.71 2.58
N SER A 149 -20.89 -26.98 1.33
CA SER A 149 -19.94 -27.39 0.29
C SER A 149 -18.94 -26.31 -0.14
N ASN A 150 -19.27 -25.03 0.10
CA ASN A 150 -18.47 -23.87 -0.32
C ASN A 150 -18.18 -22.89 0.82
N GLY A 151 -18.27 -23.31 2.08
CA GLY A 151 -18.10 -22.42 3.24
C GLY A 151 -16.72 -21.81 3.45
N TRP A 152 -15.74 -22.20 2.64
CA TRP A 152 -14.35 -21.72 2.76
C TRP A 152 -14.17 -20.25 2.35
N SER A 153 -15.12 -19.67 1.61
CA SER A 153 -15.03 -18.29 1.08
C SER A 153 -15.95 -17.29 1.79
N SER A 154 -16.53 -17.63 2.94
CA SER A 154 -17.50 -16.78 3.63
C SER A 154 -17.10 -16.52 5.08
N ASP A 155 -17.25 -15.28 5.52
CA ASP A 155 -17.05 -14.84 6.90
C ASP A 155 -18.36 -15.07 7.67
N LEU A 156 -18.39 -16.01 8.63
CA LEU A 156 -19.63 -16.42 9.31
C LEU A 156 -19.68 -15.82 10.71
N TYR A 157 -20.65 -14.94 10.95
CA TYR A 157 -20.97 -14.39 12.25
C TYR A 157 -22.26 -15.03 12.80
N ALA A 158 -22.10 -16.06 13.63
CA ALA A 158 -23.23 -16.83 14.17
C ALA A 158 -23.22 -16.91 15.70
N TYR A 159 -24.35 -16.58 16.34
CA TYR A 159 -24.52 -16.63 17.79
C TYR A 159 -26.00 -16.72 18.20
N GLY A 160 -26.29 -17.25 19.38
CA GLY A 160 -27.66 -17.31 19.91
C GLY A 160 -28.61 -18.25 19.13
N ASN A 161 -28.08 -19.17 18.34
CA ASN A 161 -28.87 -20.22 17.69
C ASN A 161 -29.00 -21.45 18.63
N LEU A 162 -29.70 -22.51 18.19
CA LEU A 162 -29.79 -23.75 18.99
C LEU A 162 -28.39 -24.33 19.25
N LYS A 163 -27.52 -24.26 18.24
CA LYS A 163 -26.13 -24.69 18.32
C LYS A 163 -25.30 -23.96 17.27
N ASP A 164 -24.21 -23.33 17.69
CA ASP A 164 -23.30 -22.58 16.84
C ASP A 164 -21.96 -23.32 16.63
N PRO A 165 -21.27 -23.10 15.49
CA PRO A 165 -19.96 -23.69 15.22
C PRO A 165 -18.90 -23.08 16.14
N ALA A 166 -18.64 -23.73 17.27
CA ALA A 166 -17.64 -23.25 18.22
C ALA A 166 -16.21 -23.26 17.64
N CYS A 167 -15.44 -22.24 18.00
CA CYS A 167 -14.02 -22.07 17.69
C CYS A 167 -13.71 -21.95 16.19
N LYS A 168 -14.67 -21.42 15.41
CA LYS A 168 -14.53 -21.16 13.99
C LYS A 168 -15.10 -19.80 13.62
N ASN A 169 -14.34 -18.98 12.89
CA ASN A 169 -14.72 -17.63 12.47
C ASN A 169 -15.35 -16.85 13.64
N GLU A 170 -14.57 -16.63 14.69
CA GLU A 170 -15.04 -16.03 15.93
C GLU A 170 -15.11 -14.51 15.82
N HIS A 171 -16.28 -13.95 16.11
CA HIS A 171 -16.52 -12.50 16.16
C HIS A 171 -16.83 -12.09 17.59
N ILE A 172 -15.84 -11.51 18.24
CA ILE A 172 -15.92 -11.00 19.61
C ILE A 172 -16.52 -9.60 19.57
N THR A 173 -17.78 -9.54 19.96
CA THR A 173 -18.62 -8.34 20.04
C THR A 173 -19.45 -8.42 21.33
N PRO A 174 -19.94 -7.31 21.90
CA PRO A 174 -20.77 -7.35 23.11
C PRO A 174 -21.97 -8.29 22.97
N GLU A 175 -22.56 -8.39 21.77
CA GLU A 175 -23.73 -9.23 21.50
C GLU A 175 -23.41 -10.74 21.45
N ALA A 176 -22.25 -11.11 20.90
CA ALA A 176 -21.86 -12.51 20.72
C ALA A 176 -21.04 -13.08 21.89
N LEU A 177 -20.41 -12.21 22.68
CA LEU A 177 -19.54 -12.58 23.79
C LEU A 177 -20.19 -13.57 24.80
N PRO A 178 -21.48 -13.44 25.17
CA PRO A 178 -22.13 -14.41 26.06
C PRO A 178 -22.22 -15.85 25.50
N TYR A 179 -22.06 -16.02 24.19
CA TYR A 179 -22.16 -17.30 23.50
C TYR A 179 -20.79 -17.95 23.21
N TYR A 180 -19.70 -17.20 23.40
CA TYR A 180 -18.34 -17.65 23.12
C TYR A 180 -17.91 -18.83 24.01
N GLN A 181 -17.25 -19.84 23.42
CA GLN A 181 -16.98 -21.14 24.06
C GLN A 181 -15.57 -21.30 24.66
N ASN A 182 -14.90 -20.21 25.04
CA ASN A 182 -13.59 -20.24 25.73
C ASN A 182 -12.53 -21.10 25.02
N CYS A 183 -12.34 -20.88 23.72
CA CYS A 183 -11.53 -21.71 22.85
C CYS A 183 -10.02 -21.65 23.19
N SER A 184 -9.33 -22.79 23.08
CA SER A 184 -7.86 -22.83 23.12
C SER A 184 -7.22 -22.65 21.75
N PHE A 185 -7.95 -22.99 20.70
CA PHE A 185 -7.53 -22.85 19.31
C PHE A 185 -8.74 -22.36 18.51
N ILE A 186 -8.55 -21.34 17.68
CA ILE A 186 -9.57 -20.88 16.73
C ILE A 186 -9.05 -21.18 15.34
N ASN A 187 -9.87 -21.86 14.54
CA ASN A 187 -9.56 -22.19 13.16
C ASN A 187 -10.63 -21.61 12.26
N GLY A 188 -10.24 -20.88 11.23
CA GLY A 188 -11.20 -20.37 10.27
C GLY A 188 -10.68 -20.51 8.87
N THR A 189 -11.23 -19.71 7.98
CA THR A 189 -10.92 -19.76 6.57
C THR A 189 -10.20 -18.48 6.15
N THR A 190 -9.88 -18.39 4.86
CA THR A 190 -9.16 -17.27 4.21
C THR A 190 -9.75 -15.85 4.39
N GLN A 191 -10.92 -15.69 5.02
CA GLN A 191 -11.69 -14.43 5.03
C GLN A 191 -11.76 -13.72 6.40
N GLY A 192 -11.02 -14.21 7.40
CA GLY A 192 -11.00 -13.67 8.77
C GLY A 192 -11.46 -14.70 9.80
N VAL A 193 -10.69 -14.86 10.87
CA VAL A 193 -10.86 -15.97 11.83
C VAL A 193 -11.15 -15.50 13.24
N LEU A 194 -10.55 -14.39 13.64
CA LEU A 194 -10.83 -13.75 14.92
C LEU A 194 -10.98 -12.25 14.70
N LYS A 195 -12.22 -11.77 14.79
CA LYS A 195 -12.53 -10.34 14.75
C LYS A 195 -12.94 -9.86 16.13
N ILE A 196 -12.34 -8.78 16.62
CA ILE A 196 -12.64 -8.19 17.93
C ILE A 196 -13.04 -6.73 17.71
N THR A 197 -14.29 -6.38 18.02
CA THR A 197 -14.79 -5.02 17.80
C THR A 197 -15.87 -4.61 18.79
N ARG A 198 -16.02 -3.29 19.02
CA ARG A 198 -17.00 -2.65 19.91
C ARG A 198 -16.93 -3.02 21.39
N VAL A 199 -16.01 -3.92 21.77
CA VAL A 199 -15.76 -4.28 23.17
C VAL A 199 -14.98 -3.18 23.90
N GLY A 200 -15.17 -3.11 25.21
CA GLY A 200 -14.55 -2.16 26.12
C GLY A 200 -14.10 -2.81 27.43
N PRO A 201 -13.60 -2.01 28.39
CA PRO A 201 -12.93 -2.51 29.59
C PRO A 201 -13.87 -3.22 30.58
N ASN A 202 -15.18 -3.07 30.42
CA ASN A 202 -16.19 -3.69 31.29
C ASN A 202 -16.75 -5.00 30.73
N ASP A 203 -16.40 -5.37 29.49
CA ASP A 203 -16.86 -6.61 28.88
C ASP A 203 -16.07 -7.81 29.43
N ASP A 204 -16.74 -8.94 29.62
CA ASP A 204 -16.12 -10.17 30.13
C ASP A 204 -15.33 -10.90 29.04
N LEU A 205 -14.08 -10.49 28.84
CA LEU A 205 -13.15 -11.13 27.89
C LEU A 205 -12.39 -12.32 28.51
N SER A 206 -12.74 -12.76 29.72
CA SER A 206 -12.01 -13.82 30.43
C SER A 206 -12.01 -15.16 29.66
N GLY A 207 -12.99 -15.37 28.79
CA GLY A 207 -13.03 -16.53 27.92
C GLY A 207 -11.84 -16.67 26.98
N LEU A 208 -11.28 -15.55 26.53
CA LEU A 208 -10.14 -15.51 25.61
C LEU A 208 -8.80 -15.79 26.31
N LEU A 209 -8.76 -15.82 27.65
CA LEU A 209 -7.55 -16.21 28.39
C LEU A 209 -7.10 -17.64 28.06
N LYS A 210 -7.99 -18.52 27.60
CA LYS A 210 -7.61 -19.89 27.20
C LYS A 210 -7.00 -19.97 25.81
N LEU A 211 -7.13 -18.92 25.00
CA LEU A 211 -6.70 -18.91 23.61
C LEU A 211 -5.18 -19.00 23.54
N LYS A 212 -4.70 -20.03 22.84
CA LYS A 212 -3.28 -20.29 22.60
C LYS A 212 -2.89 -20.08 21.15
N SER A 213 -3.79 -20.34 20.21
CA SER A 213 -3.46 -20.23 18.80
C SER A 213 -4.65 -19.89 17.93
N VAL A 214 -4.36 -19.19 16.83
CA VAL A 214 -5.31 -18.83 15.77
C VAL A 214 -4.71 -19.28 14.43
N SER A 215 -5.51 -19.94 13.61
CA SER A 215 -5.18 -20.27 12.21
C SER A 215 -6.09 -19.47 11.29
N GLY A 216 -5.51 -18.51 10.57
CA GLY A 216 -6.18 -17.50 9.73
C GLY A 216 -6.21 -16.10 10.37
N ASN A 217 -6.80 -15.10 9.71
CA ASN A 217 -6.53 -13.69 10.03
C ASN A 217 -7.12 -13.20 11.35
N ILE A 218 -6.43 -12.26 12.01
CA ILE A 218 -6.88 -11.55 13.21
C ILE A 218 -7.14 -10.08 12.86
N GLU A 219 -8.31 -9.57 13.26
CA GLU A 219 -8.66 -8.16 13.11
C GLU A 219 -9.18 -7.57 14.43
N VAL A 220 -8.65 -6.43 14.85
CA VAL A 220 -9.05 -5.74 16.08
C VAL A 220 -9.30 -4.28 15.77
N TYR A 221 -10.54 -3.84 15.91
CA TYR A 221 -10.94 -2.50 15.49
C TYR A 221 -12.10 -1.91 16.25
N GLN A 222 -12.14 -0.58 16.36
CA GLN A 222 -13.23 0.16 17.01
C GLN A 222 -13.53 -0.35 18.43
N THR A 223 -12.48 -0.72 19.17
CA THR A 223 -12.58 -1.10 20.58
C THR A 223 -12.28 0.09 21.49
N ASN A 224 -12.82 0.05 22.71
CA ASN A 224 -12.48 0.99 23.79
C ASN A 224 -11.45 0.38 24.76
N LEU A 225 -10.68 -0.62 24.30
CA LEU A 225 -9.73 -1.35 25.12
C LEU A 225 -8.39 -0.59 25.21
N GLN A 226 -7.75 -0.65 26.37
CA GLN A 226 -6.42 -0.06 26.55
C GLN A 226 -5.29 -0.98 26.07
N ASN A 227 -5.51 -2.30 26.11
CA ASN A 227 -4.55 -3.32 25.70
C ASN A 227 -5.26 -4.64 25.32
N LEU A 228 -4.56 -5.55 24.62
CA LEU A 228 -5.06 -6.90 24.29
C LEU A 228 -4.48 -8.00 25.22
N SER A 229 -4.09 -7.65 26.44
CA SER A 229 -3.47 -8.62 27.38
C SER A 229 -4.43 -9.68 27.91
N PHE A 230 -5.75 -9.58 27.64
CA PHE A 230 -6.68 -10.68 27.87
C PHE A 230 -6.37 -11.92 27.01
N MET A 231 -5.54 -11.77 25.95
CA MET A 231 -4.96 -12.87 25.16
C MET A 231 -3.51 -13.18 25.59
N ASN A 232 -3.14 -12.99 26.87
CA ASN A 232 -1.77 -13.20 27.33
C ASN A 232 -1.21 -14.62 27.15
N ASN A 233 -2.06 -15.64 26.90
CA ASN A 233 -1.66 -17.02 26.64
C ASN A 233 -1.55 -17.35 25.13
N PHE A 234 -1.77 -16.36 24.27
CA PHE A 234 -1.63 -16.49 22.83
C PHE A 234 -0.17 -16.74 22.46
N GLN A 235 0.11 -17.88 21.83
CA GLN A 235 1.44 -18.43 21.60
C GLN A 235 1.80 -18.51 20.12
N SER A 236 0.83 -18.84 19.26
CA SER A 236 1.09 -19.04 17.84
C SER A 236 -0.02 -18.55 16.93
N HIS A 237 0.37 -17.89 15.85
CA HIS A 237 -0.53 -17.47 14.78
C HIS A 237 -0.06 -18.07 13.45
N VAL A 238 -0.91 -18.86 12.81
CA VAL A 238 -0.72 -19.33 11.43
C VAL A 238 -1.49 -18.41 10.49
N GLY A 239 -0.79 -17.71 9.60
CA GLY A 239 -1.43 -16.87 8.59
C GLY A 239 -1.91 -17.72 7.41
N GLU A 240 -3.16 -17.53 6.96
CA GLU A 240 -3.68 -18.21 5.77
C GLU A 240 -3.99 -17.19 4.66
N ARG A 241 -3.57 -17.51 3.44
CA ARG A 241 -3.61 -16.68 2.23
C ARG A 241 -5.02 -16.14 1.88
N PHE A 242 -5.04 -15.02 1.12
CA PHE A 242 -6.11 -14.49 0.25
C PHE A 242 -7.06 -13.39 0.77
N GLN A 243 -6.52 -12.18 0.91
CA GLN A 243 -7.20 -10.88 0.72
C GLN A 243 -6.12 -9.80 0.42
N PRO A 244 -6.44 -8.61 -0.14
CA PRO A 244 -5.56 -7.43 -0.08
C PRO A 244 -5.32 -6.91 1.35
N TYR A 245 -5.85 -7.60 2.39
CA TYR A 245 -5.81 -7.22 3.80
C TYR A 245 -4.75 -8.01 4.57
N ASN A 246 -4.25 -7.40 5.64
CA ASN A 246 -3.16 -7.89 6.48
C ASN A 246 -3.53 -9.13 7.29
N ILE A 247 -2.59 -10.07 7.48
CA ILE A 247 -2.80 -11.29 8.31
C ILE A 247 -3.18 -10.92 9.75
N THR A 248 -2.58 -9.85 10.26
CA THR A 248 -2.98 -9.20 11.50
C THR A 248 -3.30 -7.74 11.23
N ASN A 249 -4.53 -7.31 11.51
CA ASN A 249 -5.00 -5.96 11.26
C ASN A 249 -5.49 -5.30 12.57
N ILE A 250 -4.77 -4.29 13.07
CA ILE A 250 -5.09 -3.61 14.33
C ILE A 250 -5.26 -2.12 14.03
N HIS A 251 -6.51 -1.65 14.02
CA HIS A 251 -6.79 -0.29 13.57
C HIS A 251 -8.00 0.37 14.21
N ASP A 252 -8.07 1.71 14.15
CA ASP A 252 -9.21 2.50 14.66
C ASP A 252 -9.52 2.23 16.16
N ASN A 253 -8.50 1.95 16.97
CA ASN A 253 -8.65 1.76 18.43
C ASN A 253 -8.03 2.93 19.18
N GLN A 254 -8.81 3.99 19.39
CA GLN A 254 -8.31 5.27 19.93
C GLN A 254 -7.68 5.18 21.33
N TRP A 255 -7.97 4.12 22.10
CA TRP A 255 -7.52 3.94 23.48
C TRP A 255 -6.45 2.85 23.61
N LEU A 256 -6.20 2.10 22.53
CA LEU A 256 -5.31 0.95 22.54
C LEU A 256 -3.86 1.44 22.53
N THR A 257 -3.15 1.19 23.63
CA THR A 257 -1.74 1.60 23.82
C THR A 257 -0.79 0.42 23.76
N ARG A 258 -1.30 -0.82 23.81
CA ARG A 258 -0.48 -2.03 23.93
C ARG A 258 -1.11 -3.20 23.22
N LEU A 259 -0.27 -3.99 22.57
CA LEU A 259 -0.65 -5.31 22.06
C LEU A 259 -0.83 -6.28 23.24
N GLY A 260 0.21 -6.57 24.02
CA GLY A 260 0.09 -7.40 25.23
C GLY A 260 0.11 -8.90 24.95
N TRP A 261 0.74 -9.30 23.85
CA TRP A 261 0.89 -10.71 23.42
C TRP A 261 2.23 -11.28 23.87
N ASP A 262 2.56 -11.13 25.15
CA ASP A 262 3.89 -11.48 25.69
C ASP A 262 4.26 -12.97 25.55
N SER A 263 3.28 -13.85 25.34
CA SER A 263 3.51 -15.30 25.19
C SER A 263 3.64 -15.73 23.72
N LEU A 264 3.49 -14.79 22.77
CA LEU A 264 3.65 -15.09 21.36
C LEU A 264 5.09 -15.54 21.13
N THR A 265 5.26 -16.67 20.48
CA THR A 265 6.59 -17.26 20.21
C THR A 265 6.74 -17.73 18.78
N HIS A 266 5.63 -17.94 18.07
CA HIS A 266 5.65 -18.48 16.72
C HIS A 266 4.65 -17.78 15.81
N LEU A 267 5.13 -17.35 14.64
CA LEU A 267 4.31 -16.91 13.53
C LEU A 267 4.61 -17.83 12.36
N ASP A 268 3.59 -18.45 11.78
CA ASP A 268 3.78 -19.29 10.59
C ASP A 268 3.34 -18.47 9.36
N PRO A 269 4.28 -17.82 8.65
CA PRO A 269 3.99 -17.17 7.37
C PRO A 269 3.58 -18.23 6.34
N ASP A 270 2.69 -17.86 5.41
CA ASP A 270 2.54 -18.68 4.21
C ASP A 270 3.76 -18.51 3.29
N ASP A 271 3.74 -19.11 2.09
CA ASP A 271 4.82 -18.99 1.09
C ASP A 271 5.17 -17.53 0.71
N TYR A 272 4.35 -16.54 1.09
CA TYR A 272 4.49 -15.11 0.77
C TYR A 272 4.90 -14.24 1.96
N GLY A 273 5.06 -14.81 3.15
CA GLY A 273 5.48 -14.08 4.36
C GLY A 273 4.33 -13.76 5.31
N TYR A 274 4.64 -13.03 6.38
CA TYR A 274 3.67 -12.64 7.40
C TYR A 274 3.49 -11.11 7.39
N THR A 275 2.26 -10.63 7.25
CA THR A 275 1.94 -9.18 7.17
C THR A 275 1.15 -8.69 8.36
N ILE A 276 1.50 -7.50 8.85
CA ILE A 276 0.77 -6.84 9.93
C ILE A 276 0.50 -5.37 9.60
N ASN A 277 -0.65 -4.88 10.05
CA ASN A 277 -1.03 -3.48 9.98
C ASN A 277 -1.38 -2.95 11.37
N ILE A 278 -0.77 -1.83 11.71
CA ILE A 278 -0.99 -1.08 12.94
C ILE A 278 -1.14 0.38 12.55
N GLN A 279 -2.37 0.90 12.58
CA GLN A 279 -2.70 2.27 12.18
C GLN A 279 -3.88 2.82 12.97
N ASP A 280 -3.99 4.13 13.13
CA ASP A 280 -5.16 4.79 13.76
C ASP A 280 -5.49 4.27 15.17
N ASN A 281 -4.46 3.82 15.90
CA ASN A 281 -4.56 3.44 17.32
C ASN A 281 -4.19 4.64 18.20
N HIS A 282 -4.11 4.46 19.53
CA HIS A 282 -3.64 5.53 20.41
C HIS A 282 -2.21 5.96 20.02
N PRO A 283 -1.85 7.26 20.06
CA PRO A 283 -0.50 7.73 19.68
C PRO A 283 0.65 7.10 20.48
N ASP A 284 0.37 6.68 21.71
CA ASP A 284 1.32 5.95 22.57
C ASP A 284 1.32 4.43 22.35
N PHE A 285 0.69 3.92 21.27
CA PHE A 285 0.71 2.50 20.95
C PHE A 285 2.15 2.01 20.81
N CYS A 286 2.49 0.98 21.59
CA CYS A 286 3.85 0.46 21.60
C CYS A 286 3.91 -1.08 21.57
N LEU A 287 5.01 -1.57 21.00
CA LEU A 287 5.43 -2.97 21.01
C LEU A 287 6.52 -3.17 22.05
N SER A 288 6.41 -4.24 22.83
CA SER A 288 7.44 -4.66 23.76
C SER A 288 8.65 -5.25 23.02
N THR A 289 9.78 -5.35 23.73
CA THR A 289 10.97 -6.06 23.19
C THR A 289 10.69 -7.53 22.87
N ALA A 290 9.75 -8.17 23.58
CA ALA A 290 9.37 -9.55 23.32
C ALA A 290 8.59 -9.68 22.01
N GLU A 291 7.58 -8.82 21.79
CA GLU A 291 6.78 -8.80 20.57
C GLU A 291 7.65 -8.46 19.34
N LEU A 292 8.46 -7.40 19.43
CA LEU A 292 9.35 -7.00 18.34
C LEU A 292 10.41 -8.07 18.02
N GLN A 293 10.91 -8.79 19.03
CA GLN A 293 11.83 -9.91 18.81
C GLN A 293 11.18 -10.98 17.94
N VAL A 294 9.94 -11.37 18.25
CA VAL A 294 9.21 -12.40 17.50
C VAL A 294 8.93 -11.94 16.07
N PHE A 295 8.49 -10.69 15.88
CA PHE A 295 8.25 -10.13 14.55
C PHE A 295 9.52 -10.13 13.70
N ALA A 296 10.66 -9.77 14.29
CA ALA A 296 11.95 -9.81 13.61
C ALA A 296 12.46 -11.24 13.37
N GLU A 297 12.20 -12.19 14.28
CA GLU A 297 12.54 -13.62 14.10
C GLU A 297 11.77 -14.26 12.93
N HIS A 298 10.56 -13.80 12.65
CA HIS A 298 9.72 -14.28 11.56
C HIS A 298 9.68 -13.36 10.34
N SER A 299 10.53 -12.32 10.30
CA SER A 299 10.65 -11.40 9.15
C SER A 299 9.30 -10.78 8.74
N VAL A 300 8.50 -10.36 9.72
CA VAL A 300 7.19 -9.77 9.49
C VAL A 300 7.29 -8.49 8.64
N ALA A 301 6.45 -8.37 7.63
CA ALA A 301 6.30 -7.16 6.84
C ALA A 301 5.19 -6.26 7.42
N PHE A 302 5.48 -4.97 7.56
CA PHE A 302 4.50 -3.98 7.99
C PHE A 302 3.86 -3.32 6.76
N TYR A 303 2.53 -3.29 6.71
CA TYR A 303 1.78 -2.48 5.74
C TYR A 303 1.72 -1.01 6.21
N ALA A 304 1.27 -0.79 7.44
CA ALA A 304 1.47 0.44 8.19
C ALA A 304 2.02 0.12 9.59
N GLN A 305 2.86 1.02 10.11
CA GLN A 305 3.67 0.78 11.31
C GLN A 305 3.61 1.97 12.29
N GLU A 306 2.42 2.32 12.77
CA GLU A 306 2.21 3.37 13.76
C GLU A 306 2.43 2.84 15.19
N ALA A 307 3.65 2.39 15.47
CA ALA A 307 4.03 1.85 16.77
C ALA A 307 5.41 2.33 17.22
N VAL A 308 5.58 2.56 18.52
CA VAL A 308 6.89 2.80 19.15
C VAL A 308 7.34 1.60 19.98
N LEU A 309 8.58 1.60 20.45
CA LEU A 309 9.04 0.58 21.40
C LEU A 309 8.60 0.96 22.82
N CYS A 310 8.06 0.00 23.56
CA CYS A 310 7.61 0.27 24.93
C CYS A 310 8.78 0.57 25.88
N LYS A 311 8.50 1.35 26.93
CA LYS A 311 9.51 1.80 27.90
C LYS A 311 9.87 0.75 28.96
N GLU A 312 9.12 -0.33 29.09
CA GLU A 312 9.39 -1.33 30.11
C GLU A 312 10.67 -2.12 29.83
N LEU A 313 11.45 -2.31 30.89
CA LEU A 313 12.71 -3.07 30.85
C LEU A 313 12.55 -4.50 31.42
N THR A 314 11.33 -4.90 31.75
CA THR A 314 11.02 -6.21 32.33
C THR A 314 10.52 -7.17 31.27
N ARG A 315 10.96 -8.43 31.34
CA ARG A 315 10.50 -9.52 30.47
C ARG A 315 10.10 -10.74 31.28
N LYS A 316 9.10 -11.50 30.80
CA LYS A 316 8.62 -12.74 31.45
C LYS A 316 9.65 -13.87 31.44
N ASP A 317 10.54 -13.88 30.46
CA ASP A 317 11.62 -14.86 30.34
C ASP A 317 12.82 -14.57 31.27
N GLY A 318 12.76 -13.50 32.06
CA GLY A 318 13.81 -13.10 33.00
C GLY A 318 15.07 -12.52 32.35
N GLN A 319 15.08 -12.32 31.03
CA GLN A 319 16.21 -11.68 30.36
C GLN A 319 16.24 -10.18 30.67
N LYS A 320 17.43 -9.65 30.95
CA LYS A 320 17.65 -8.26 31.33
C LYS A 320 17.62 -7.36 30.10
N VAL A 321 16.75 -6.36 30.14
CA VAL A 321 16.67 -5.27 29.17
C VAL A 321 17.29 -4.02 29.77
N CYS A 322 18.07 -3.32 28.98
CA CYS A 322 18.71 -2.07 29.37
C CYS A 322 18.48 -1.02 28.30
N ASN A 323 18.25 0.22 28.71
CA ASN A 323 18.47 1.35 27.82
C ASN A 323 19.97 1.53 27.61
N LEU A 324 20.35 1.99 26.43
CA LEU A 324 21.74 2.29 26.14
C LEU A 324 22.18 3.49 26.99
N GLU A 325 23.25 3.28 27.75
CA GLU A 325 23.99 4.30 28.50
C GLU A 325 25.43 4.35 27.97
N PRO A 326 26.24 5.37 28.34
CA PRO A 326 27.66 5.35 28.03
C PRO A 326 28.29 4.02 28.44
N LEU A 327 29.01 3.37 27.52
CA LEU A 327 29.53 2.01 27.71
C LEU A 327 30.40 1.86 28.97
N SER A 328 31.04 2.94 29.43
CA SER A 328 31.84 2.96 30.66
C SER A 328 31.04 2.64 31.93
N ILE A 329 29.76 3.01 31.98
CA ILE A 329 28.88 2.80 33.14
C ILE A 329 27.81 1.74 32.89
N MET A 330 27.61 1.35 31.64
CA MET A 330 26.62 0.35 31.25
C MET A 330 26.85 -0.99 31.99
N ASP A 331 25.75 -1.61 32.38
CA ASP A 331 25.75 -2.94 32.98
C ASP A 331 26.15 -4.00 31.93
N GLY A 332 27.10 -4.86 32.29
CA GLY A 332 27.59 -5.91 31.39
C GLY A 332 26.69 -7.13 31.26
N ASP A 333 25.63 -7.20 32.07
CA ASP A 333 24.68 -8.32 32.12
C ASP A 333 23.45 -8.13 31.21
N CYS A 334 23.34 -7.01 30.49
CA CYS A 334 22.25 -6.75 29.56
C CYS A 334 22.28 -7.73 28.37
N GLN A 335 21.21 -8.53 28.21
CA GLN A 335 21.01 -9.34 27.01
C GLN A 335 20.28 -8.56 25.91
N HIS A 336 19.37 -7.68 26.31
CA HIS A 336 18.58 -6.83 25.42
C HIS A 336 18.96 -5.38 25.63
N VAL A 337 19.30 -4.68 24.56
CA VAL A 337 19.74 -3.27 24.64
C VAL A 337 18.85 -2.43 23.74
N ILE A 338 18.29 -1.35 24.27
CA ILE A 338 17.45 -0.39 23.56
C ILE A 338 18.25 0.88 23.29
N GLY A 339 18.47 1.23 22.02
CA GLY A 339 19.16 2.46 21.65
C GLY A 339 20.03 2.34 20.39
N VAL A 340 20.57 3.48 19.97
CA VAL A 340 21.51 3.57 18.83
C VAL A 340 22.93 3.38 19.36
N LEU A 341 23.53 2.24 19.03
CA LEU A 341 24.86 1.86 19.52
C LEU A 341 25.95 2.34 18.56
N GLU A 342 26.76 3.28 19.03
CA GLU A 342 27.91 3.83 18.32
C GLU A 342 29.22 3.48 19.05
N ILE A 343 30.15 2.85 18.34
CA ILE A 343 31.46 2.44 18.86
C ILE A 343 32.54 3.20 18.09
N ASN A 344 33.39 3.94 18.80
CA ASN A 344 34.45 4.77 18.23
C ASN A 344 35.71 4.75 19.11
N SER A 345 36.70 5.58 18.79
CA SER A 345 37.96 5.70 19.56
C SER A 345 37.76 6.01 21.04
N ASP A 346 36.67 6.69 21.42
CA ASP A 346 36.46 7.16 22.80
C ASP A 346 35.97 6.04 23.71
N ASN A 347 35.23 5.07 23.16
CA ASN A 347 34.56 4.01 23.91
C ASN A 347 34.98 2.58 23.52
N GLU A 348 35.87 2.38 22.55
CA GLU A 348 36.32 1.05 22.10
C GLU A 348 36.93 0.18 23.21
N LYS A 349 37.42 0.78 24.30
CA LYS A 349 37.95 0.07 25.48
C LYS A 349 36.87 -0.61 26.33
N ASP A 350 35.62 -0.14 26.25
CA ASP A 350 34.51 -0.56 27.10
C ASP A 350 33.56 -1.56 26.40
N VAL A 351 33.84 -1.92 25.14
CA VAL A 351 33.04 -2.88 24.34
C VAL A 351 32.85 -4.24 25.00
N GLY A 352 33.68 -4.58 26.00
CA GLY A 352 33.52 -5.76 26.82
C GLY A 352 32.18 -5.85 27.56
N LYS A 353 31.48 -4.73 27.79
CA LYS A 353 30.13 -4.69 28.38
C LYS A 353 29.06 -5.29 27.48
N LEU A 354 29.30 -5.35 26.17
CA LEU A 354 28.35 -5.87 25.19
C LEU A 354 28.44 -7.39 25.02
N LYS A 355 29.35 -8.07 25.72
CA LYS A 355 29.61 -9.52 25.54
C LYS A 355 28.39 -10.41 25.74
N LYS A 356 27.45 -10.02 26.62
CA LYS A 356 26.22 -10.78 26.88
C LYS A 356 25.03 -10.34 26.02
N MET A 357 25.16 -9.25 25.27
CA MET A 357 24.10 -8.73 24.40
C MET A 357 23.76 -9.75 23.31
N THR A 358 22.48 -10.09 23.22
CA THR A 358 21.92 -10.95 22.17
C THR A 358 21.03 -10.18 21.21
N ASN A 359 20.38 -9.11 21.67
CA ASN A 359 19.42 -8.34 20.87
C ASN A 359 19.69 -6.85 21.06
N LEU A 360 19.77 -6.14 19.92
CA LEU A 360 19.85 -4.69 19.88
C LEU A 360 18.57 -4.14 19.25
N TYR A 361 17.84 -3.30 19.99
CA TYR A 361 16.67 -2.59 19.52
C TYR A 361 17.06 -1.17 19.09
N GLY A 362 17.55 -1.03 17.86
CA GLY A 362 18.11 0.19 17.28
C GLY A 362 19.05 -0.13 16.11
N SER A 363 20.16 0.60 16.02
CA SER A 363 21.19 0.43 14.98
C SER A 363 22.59 0.34 15.59
N LEU A 364 23.51 -0.33 14.89
CA LEU A 364 24.90 -0.51 15.29
C LEU A 364 25.85 0.15 14.29
N THR A 365 26.65 1.11 14.75
CA THR A 365 27.71 1.74 13.97
C THR A 365 29.04 1.61 14.69
N ILE A 366 30.06 1.11 13.99
CA ILE A 366 31.43 1.01 14.49
C ILE A 366 32.29 1.88 13.57
N ASP A 367 32.64 3.08 14.03
CA ASP A 367 33.26 4.11 13.20
C ASP A 367 34.51 4.71 13.88
N GLY A 368 35.63 4.74 13.16
CA GLY A 368 36.83 5.44 13.62
C GLY A 368 37.52 4.81 14.85
N THR A 369 37.40 3.50 15.07
CA THR A 369 38.12 2.81 16.15
C THR A 369 39.62 2.71 15.85
N GLU A 370 40.48 2.88 16.86
CA GLU A 370 41.93 2.90 16.69
C GLU A 370 42.60 1.57 17.01
N LYS A 371 42.06 0.81 17.97
CA LYS A 371 42.70 -0.39 18.56
C LYS A 371 41.86 -1.65 18.38
N LEU A 372 40.57 -1.53 18.11
CA LEU A 372 39.68 -2.67 17.91
C LEU A 372 40.12 -3.48 16.68
N THR A 373 40.35 -4.78 16.86
CA THR A 373 40.87 -5.67 15.79
C THR A 373 39.82 -6.61 15.21
N ASP A 374 38.77 -6.90 15.98
CA ASP A 374 37.69 -7.81 15.59
C ASP A 374 36.39 -7.50 16.35
N LEU A 375 35.31 -8.19 15.94
CA LEU A 375 33.97 -8.05 16.55
C LEU A 375 33.62 -9.15 17.57
N LYS A 376 34.60 -9.84 18.17
CA LYS A 376 34.31 -10.98 19.06
C LYS A 376 33.48 -10.62 20.29
N PHE A 377 33.50 -9.35 20.71
CA PHE A 377 32.64 -8.88 21.79
C PHE A 377 31.13 -8.93 21.43
N LEU A 378 30.79 -9.02 20.14
CA LEU A 378 29.42 -9.23 19.63
C LEU A 378 29.13 -10.69 19.27
N ALA A 379 29.94 -11.65 19.71
CA ALA A 379 29.76 -13.06 19.35
C ALA A 379 28.41 -13.66 19.77
N ASN A 380 27.70 -13.03 20.71
CA ASN A 380 26.38 -13.43 21.16
C ASN A 380 25.22 -12.72 20.45
N LEU A 381 25.49 -11.70 19.62
CA LEU A 381 24.48 -10.94 18.91
C LEU A 381 23.70 -11.86 17.95
N ARG A 382 22.37 -11.83 18.06
CA ARG A 382 21.42 -12.66 17.30
C ARG A 382 20.55 -11.83 16.38
N GLN A 383 20.26 -10.60 16.76
CA GLN A 383 19.27 -9.76 16.10
C GLN A 383 19.57 -8.28 16.33
N ILE A 384 19.35 -7.49 15.29
CA ILE A 384 19.26 -6.04 15.32
C ILE A 384 17.87 -5.71 14.79
N ALA A 385 17.05 -4.99 15.55
CA ALA A 385 15.68 -4.66 15.17
C ALA A 385 15.35 -3.21 15.51
N THR A 386 14.55 -2.52 14.71
CA THR A 386 14.05 -1.18 15.03
C THR A 386 12.63 -1.02 14.53
N LEU A 387 11.92 -0.03 15.07
CA LEU A 387 10.65 0.46 14.54
C LEU A 387 10.83 1.82 13.82
N LYS A 388 12.03 2.39 13.87
CA LYS A 388 12.34 3.60 13.12
C LYS A 388 12.72 3.21 11.69
N THR A 389 11.85 3.55 10.75
CA THR A 389 12.07 3.38 9.30
C THR A 389 12.67 4.66 8.70
N GLY A 390 13.40 4.51 7.60
CA GLY A 390 14.13 5.60 6.95
C GLY A 390 15.47 5.91 7.62
N GLY A 391 16.54 5.97 6.82
CA GLY A 391 17.88 6.32 7.30
C GLY A 391 19.00 5.44 6.72
N TYR A 392 20.14 5.45 7.41
CA TYR A 392 21.33 4.67 7.04
C TYR A 392 21.15 3.17 7.34
N PRO A 393 21.98 2.30 6.74
CA PRO A 393 22.09 0.89 7.11
C PRO A 393 22.12 0.64 8.62
N LEU A 394 21.33 -0.33 9.10
CA LEU A 394 21.22 -0.64 10.54
C LEU A 394 22.50 -1.22 11.14
N LEU A 395 23.43 -1.69 10.30
CA LEU A 395 24.76 -2.15 10.70
C LEU A 395 25.82 -1.54 9.79
N ARG A 396 26.76 -0.80 10.40
CA ARG A 396 27.85 -0.09 9.70
C ARG A 396 29.19 -0.33 10.38
N ILE A 397 30.23 -0.55 9.58
CA ILE A 397 31.62 -0.72 10.03
C ILE A 397 32.50 0.19 9.17
N LEU A 398 32.87 1.36 9.70
CA LEU A 398 33.40 2.48 8.94
C LEU A 398 34.77 2.92 9.48
N ASN A 399 35.70 3.26 8.59
CA ASN A 399 36.92 4.01 8.93
C ASN A 399 37.77 3.45 10.10
N ASN A 400 37.71 2.15 10.38
CA ASN A 400 38.44 1.58 11.52
C ASN A 400 39.88 1.24 11.15
N LYS A 401 40.82 1.56 12.05
CA LYS A 401 42.25 1.46 11.78
C LYS A 401 42.78 0.03 11.83
N MET A 402 42.23 -0.81 12.71
CA MET A 402 42.80 -2.13 13.05
C MET A 402 41.84 -3.31 12.83
N ILE A 403 40.56 -3.07 12.54
CA ILE A 403 39.57 -4.15 12.31
C ILE A 403 39.91 -4.90 11.03
N GLY A 404 40.32 -6.16 11.16
CA GLY A 404 40.60 -7.05 10.03
C GLY A 404 39.74 -8.31 10.00
N ASN A 405 38.81 -8.47 10.96
CA ASN A 405 37.92 -9.62 11.03
C ASN A 405 36.54 -9.22 11.55
N VAL A 406 35.52 -9.45 10.72
CA VAL A 406 34.12 -9.18 11.05
C VAL A 406 33.36 -10.51 11.05
N THR A 407 32.90 -10.93 12.22
CA THR A 407 32.16 -12.18 12.39
C THR A 407 31.09 -12.00 13.44
N LEU A 408 29.87 -12.43 13.12
CA LEU A 408 28.70 -12.38 13.98
C LEU A 408 28.04 -13.78 14.05
N PRO A 409 28.68 -14.74 14.74
CA PRO A 409 28.39 -16.17 14.62
C PRO A 409 27.00 -16.62 15.06
N LYS A 410 26.30 -15.84 15.88
CA LYS A 410 24.98 -16.19 16.41
C LYS A 410 23.84 -15.41 15.77
N MET A 411 24.09 -14.62 14.73
CA MET A 411 23.05 -13.92 13.98
C MET A 411 22.00 -14.91 13.48
N LYS A 412 20.75 -14.71 13.92
CA LYS A 412 19.60 -15.53 13.56
C LYS A 412 18.80 -14.91 12.42
N THR A 413 18.79 -13.59 12.33
CA THR A 413 17.91 -12.80 11.47
C THR A 413 18.72 -11.73 10.76
N ALA A 414 18.24 -11.26 9.61
CA ALA A 414 18.73 -10.01 9.02
C ALA A 414 18.35 -8.84 9.95
N PRO A 415 19.08 -7.70 9.93
CA PRO A 415 18.61 -6.50 10.61
C PRO A 415 17.19 -6.14 10.16
N PHE A 416 16.32 -5.88 11.12
CA PHE A 416 14.88 -5.71 10.94
C PHE A 416 14.47 -4.25 11.18
N PRO A 417 13.53 -3.66 10.39
CA PRO A 417 12.72 -4.29 9.36
C PRO A 417 13.50 -4.58 8.08
N ILE A 418 13.04 -5.58 7.31
CA ILE A 418 13.60 -5.86 5.98
C ILE A 418 13.02 -4.84 5.01
N MET A 419 13.85 -3.92 4.55
CA MET A 419 13.52 -2.92 3.53
C MET A 419 14.22 -3.28 2.22
N GLU A 420 13.73 -2.80 1.07
CA GLU A 420 14.34 -3.12 -0.23
C GLU A 420 15.79 -2.64 -0.34
N SER A 421 16.12 -1.53 0.34
CA SER A 421 17.49 -1.01 0.45
C SER A 421 18.32 -1.61 1.60
N LEU A 422 17.93 -2.76 2.16
CA LEU A 422 18.65 -3.36 3.30
C LEU A 422 20.01 -3.92 2.87
N TYR A 423 21.08 -3.29 3.34
CA TYR A 423 22.44 -3.82 3.25
C TYR A 423 23.23 -3.52 4.52
N ILE A 424 24.35 -4.22 4.71
CA ILE A 424 25.37 -3.90 5.73
C ILE A 424 26.49 -3.11 5.04
N GLN A 425 26.84 -1.94 5.59
CA GLN A 425 27.89 -1.10 5.04
C GLN A 425 29.22 -1.37 5.71
N ILE A 426 30.25 -1.67 4.91
CA ILE A 426 31.62 -1.80 5.39
C ILE A 426 32.50 -0.95 4.48
N ASP A 427 33.06 0.14 5.00
CA ASP A 427 33.76 1.13 4.15
C ASP A 427 34.90 1.83 4.88
N GLY A 428 35.91 2.29 4.15
CA GLY A 428 37.00 3.12 4.69
C GLY A 428 37.94 2.46 5.72
N ASN A 429 37.77 1.17 6.04
CA ASN A 429 38.60 0.48 7.02
C ASN A 429 40.05 0.30 6.51
N SER A 430 41.06 0.60 7.34
CA SER A 430 42.47 0.57 6.91
C SER A 430 43.01 -0.85 6.67
N LYS A 431 42.45 -1.85 7.34
CA LYS A 431 42.82 -3.25 7.14
C LYS A 431 41.85 -3.91 6.17
N GLU A 432 42.39 -4.81 5.35
CA GLU A 432 41.58 -5.68 4.50
C GLU A 432 40.75 -6.62 5.38
N ILE A 433 39.42 -6.53 5.28
CA ILE A 433 38.48 -7.35 6.06
C ILE A 433 38.17 -8.67 5.37
N PHE A 434 37.96 -8.64 4.04
CA PHE A 434 37.70 -9.83 3.23
C PHE A 434 38.84 -10.00 2.23
N LYS A 435 39.56 -11.12 2.31
CA LYS A 435 40.67 -11.43 1.38
C LYS A 435 40.19 -11.90 0.02
N ASN A 436 38.95 -12.38 -0.05
CA ASN A 436 38.36 -12.93 -1.26
C ASN A 436 36.83 -12.89 -1.17
N ARG A 437 36.19 -13.11 -2.33
CA ARG A 437 34.73 -13.13 -2.47
C ARG A 437 34.04 -14.14 -1.54
N ARG A 438 34.66 -15.29 -1.29
CA ARG A 438 34.07 -16.33 -0.44
C ARG A 438 33.91 -15.86 1.00
N GLU A 439 34.89 -15.15 1.55
CA GLU A 439 34.80 -14.59 2.91
C GLU A 439 33.66 -13.57 3.03
N CYS A 440 33.52 -12.68 2.03
CA CYS A 440 32.41 -11.73 1.94
C CYS A 440 31.05 -12.44 1.89
N LEU A 441 30.91 -13.45 1.02
CA LEU A 441 29.68 -14.25 0.90
C LEU A 441 29.36 -15.06 2.15
N LEU A 442 30.38 -15.54 2.89
CA LEU A 442 30.18 -16.21 4.17
C LEU A 442 29.63 -15.25 5.22
N PHE A 443 30.15 -14.02 5.29
CA PHE A 443 29.62 -13.00 6.18
C PHE A 443 28.19 -12.56 5.78
N GLN A 444 27.92 -12.42 4.48
CA GLN A 444 26.58 -12.19 3.95
C GLN A 444 25.60 -13.31 4.36
N ALA A 445 26.01 -14.58 4.22
CA ALA A 445 25.19 -15.72 4.62
C ALA A 445 24.98 -15.77 6.14
N GLN A 446 26.01 -15.43 6.92
CA GLN A 446 25.95 -15.36 8.39
C GLN A 446 24.97 -14.30 8.87
N THR A 447 24.93 -13.14 8.21
CA THR A 447 24.06 -12.01 8.57
C THR A 447 22.73 -12.02 7.83
N LYS A 448 22.55 -12.94 6.88
CA LYS A 448 21.37 -13.03 5.98
C LYS A 448 21.06 -11.72 5.25
N THR A 449 22.06 -10.87 5.04
CA THR A 449 21.88 -9.49 4.56
C THR A 449 22.92 -9.17 3.50
N PRO A 450 22.56 -8.56 2.37
CA PRO A 450 23.51 -8.07 1.37
C PRO A 450 24.61 -7.20 2.01
N ILE A 451 25.86 -7.37 1.58
CA ILE A 451 26.98 -6.57 2.08
C ILE A 451 27.46 -5.62 1.00
N LYS A 452 27.64 -4.36 1.35
CA LYS A 452 28.30 -3.34 0.52
C LYS A 452 29.68 -3.06 1.11
N TYR A 453 30.71 -3.71 0.55
CA TYR A 453 32.10 -3.57 0.97
C TYR A 453 32.84 -2.61 0.03
N ASN A 454 33.28 -1.46 0.55
CA ASN A 454 33.91 -0.36 -0.21
C ASN A 454 33.10 0.00 -1.48
N GLY A 455 31.78 0.12 -1.32
CA GLY A 455 30.84 0.42 -2.40
C GLY A 455 30.42 -0.76 -3.30
N LYS A 456 31.00 -1.96 -3.14
CA LYS A 456 30.75 -3.13 -4.01
C LYS A 456 30.00 -4.25 -3.29
N SER A 457 29.20 -5.03 -4.02
CA SER A 457 28.48 -6.19 -3.47
C SER A 457 29.36 -7.45 -3.45
N CYS A 458 29.18 -8.33 -2.46
CA CYS A 458 29.83 -9.65 -2.46
C CYS A 458 29.42 -10.52 -3.67
N GLY A 459 28.22 -10.27 -4.20
CA GLY A 459 27.63 -11.03 -5.30
C GLY A 459 28.17 -10.68 -6.68
N ASP A 460 28.85 -9.55 -6.84
CA ASP A 460 29.27 -9.04 -8.14
C ASP A 460 30.23 -10.00 -8.85
N ILE A 461 29.91 -10.38 -10.09
CA ILE A 461 30.82 -11.08 -10.99
C ILE A 461 31.38 -10.05 -11.98
N ILE A 462 32.66 -9.71 -11.84
CA ILE A 462 33.32 -8.73 -12.71
C ILE A 462 34.11 -9.46 -13.80
N ILE A 463 33.72 -9.28 -15.06
CA ILE A 463 34.48 -9.67 -16.25
C ILE A 463 34.99 -8.40 -16.90
N GLY A 464 36.27 -8.07 -16.71
CA GLY A 464 36.79 -6.87 -17.36
C GLY A 464 38.26 -6.80 -17.67
N ASN A 465 38.61 -5.82 -18.50
CA ASN A 465 39.94 -5.53 -19.05
C ASN A 465 40.51 -6.64 -19.97
N ASN A 466 39.66 -7.45 -20.61
CA ASN A 466 40.12 -8.51 -21.50
C ASN A 466 40.11 -8.03 -22.96
N ARG A 467 41.27 -7.57 -23.44
CA ARG A 467 41.45 -7.04 -24.81
C ARG A 467 41.12 -8.02 -25.94
N PHE A 468 41.10 -9.32 -25.66
CA PHE A 468 40.92 -10.38 -26.64
C PHE A 468 39.68 -11.24 -26.42
N LEU A 469 38.89 -10.96 -25.39
CA LEU A 469 37.71 -11.76 -25.07
C LEU A 469 36.63 -11.48 -26.12
N LYS A 470 36.30 -12.48 -26.94
CA LYS A 470 35.34 -12.37 -28.04
C LYS A 470 33.94 -12.89 -27.71
N SER A 471 33.84 -13.84 -26.77
CA SER A 471 32.58 -14.52 -26.44
C SER A 471 32.53 -15.00 -24.98
N LEU A 472 31.31 -15.14 -24.44
CA LEU A 472 30.99 -15.72 -23.13
C LEU A 472 30.36 -17.13 -23.23
N ASP A 473 30.46 -17.81 -24.38
CA ASP A 473 29.77 -19.08 -24.64
C ASP A 473 30.05 -20.17 -23.59
N HIS A 474 31.27 -20.22 -23.07
CA HIS A 474 31.69 -21.24 -22.09
C HIS A 474 31.16 -21.02 -20.68
N ILE A 475 30.64 -19.84 -20.36
CA ILE A 475 30.06 -19.53 -19.04
C ILE A 475 28.53 -19.45 -19.08
N LYS A 476 27.91 -19.77 -20.23
CA LYS A 476 26.44 -19.85 -20.41
C LYS A 476 25.73 -20.78 -19.42
N ALA A 477 26.44 -21.75 -18.82
CA ALA A 477 25.87 -22.72 -17.88
C ALA A 477 25.82 -22.22 -16.42
N LEU A 478 26.47 -21.11 -16.07
CA LEU A 478 26.46 -20.59 -14.70
C LEU A 478 25.07 -19.99 -14.37
N ARG A 479 24.36 -20.58 -13.41
CA ARG A 479 23.08 -20.10 -12.88
C ARG A 479 23.30 -19.51 -11.49
N ALA A 480 23.10 -18.20 -11.33
CA ALA A 480 23.13 -17.54 -10.03
C ALA A 480 22.06 -16.42 -10.00
N PRO A 481 20.85 -16.69 -9.50
CA PRO A 481 19.72 -15.76 -9.57
C PRO A 481 19.87 -14.47 -8.75
N SER A 482 20.94 -14.34 -7.96
CA SER A 482 21.21 -13.19 -7.06
C SER A 482 22.55 -12.50 -7.29
N CYS A 483 23.23 -12.75 -8.42
CA CYS A 483 24.51 -12.11 -8.75
C CYS A 483 24.33 -11.06 -9.85
N VAL A 484 24.85 -9.84 -9.63
CA VAL A 484 25.00 -8.84 -10.69
C VAL A 484 26.26 -9.16 -11.50
N TRP A 485 26.13 -9.28 -12.80
CA TRP A 485 27.28 -9.43 -13.71
C TRP A 485 27.71 -8.06 -14.22
N ARG A 486 28.98 -7.71 -14.02
CA ARG A 486 29.59 -6.45 -14.47
C ARG A 486 30.63 -6.75 -15.53
N ILE A 487 30.37 -6.33 -16.78
CA ILE A 487 31.27 -6.55 -17.92
C ILE A 487 31.90 -5.22 -18.34
N ILE A 488 33.21 -5.03 -18.13
CA ILE A 488 33.88 -3.72 -18.24
C ILE A 488 35.15 -3.82 -19.10
N ASN A 489 35.41 -2.91 -20.04
CA ASN A 489 36.68 -2.86 -20.80
C ASN A 489 37.04 -4.15 -21.57
N ASN A 490 36.10 -4.72 -22.34
CA ASN A 490 36.33 -5.88 -23.21
C ASN A 490 36.04 -5.50 -24.68
N PRO A 491 36.95 -4.81 -25.38
CA PRO A 491 36.66 -4.03 -26.59
C PRO A 491 36.16 -4.81 -27.81
N ILE A 492 36.30 -6.14 -27.81
CA ILE A 492 35.86 -7.01 -28.92
C ILE A 492 34.86 -8.08 -28.47
N LEU A 493 34.32 -7.96 -27.25
CA LEU A 493 33.37 -8.93 -26.68
C LEU A 493 31.98 -8.70 -27.25
N ASN A 494 31.43 -9.70 -27.93
CA ASN A 494 30.05 -9.67 -28.38
C ASN A 494 29.10 -10.17 -27.27
N VAL A 495 28.40 -9.25 -26.61
CA VAL A 495 27.43 -9.56 -25.54
C VAL A 495 25.99 -9.75 -26.03
N SER A 496 25.69 -9.37 -27.28
CA SER A 496 24.31 -9.36 -27.83
C SER A 496 23.64 -10.74 -27.81
N ALA A 497 24.39 -11.80 -28.15
CA ALA A 497 23.91 -13.18 -28.10
C ALA A 497 23.67 -13.71 -26.66
N TYR A 498 24.22 -13.04 -25.65
CA TYR A 498 24.07 -13.42 -24.24
C TYR A 498 22.86 -12.74 -23.59
N ILE A 499 22.64 -11.44 -23.90
CA ILE A 499 21.53 -10.61 -23.38
C ILE A 499 20.17 -11.14 -23.86
N ALA A 500 20.06 -11.55 -25.13
CA ALA A 500 18.79 -12.02 -25.71
C ALA A 500 18.25 -13.34 -25.11
N SER A 501 19.00 -13.99 -24.21
CA SER A 501 18.68 -15.32 -23.68
C SER A 501 18.40 -15.40 -22.18
N ARG A 502 18.39 -14.27 -21.44
CA ARG A 502 18.18 -14.29 -19.97
C ARG A 502 17.37 -13.11 -19.41
N GLU A 503 16.45 -13.42 -18.49
CA GLU A 503 15.67 -12.48 -17.64
C GLU A 503 16.44 -11.96 -16.39
N GLN A 504 17.76 -12.09 -16.32
CA GLN A 504 18.56 -11.70 -15.14
C GLN A 504 19.26 -10.35 -15.35
N ALA A 505 19.29 -9.51 -14.31
CA ALA A 505 19.91 -8.17 -14.33
C ALA A 505 21.44 -8.25 -14.55
N ILE A 506 21.85 -8.15 -15.82
CA ILE A 506 23.25 -7.91 -16.21
C ILE A 506 23.43 -6.39 -16.21
N GLU A 507 24.26 -5.86 -15.31
CA GLU A 507 24.62 -4.45 -15.30
C GLU A 507 25.82 -4.26 -16.25
N LEU A 508 25.53 -3.82 -17.48
CA LEU A 508 26.55 -3.47 -18.47
C LEU A 508 27.14 -2.11 -18.12
N ILE A 509 28.23 -2.11 -17.34
CA ILE A 509 29.04 -0.91 -17.12
C ILE A 509 30.02 -0.79 -18.30
N GLU A 510 29.53 -0.18 -19.37
CA GLU A 510 30.26 -0.03 -20.64
C GLU A 510 31.32 1.07 -20.56
N TYR A 511 32.51 0.68 -20.11
CA TYR A 511 33.72 1.32 -20.61
C TYR A 511 34.25 0.46 -21.77
N GLY A 512 34.24 0.97 -23.00
CA GLY A 512 35.06 0.43 -24.10
C GLY A 512 34.48 -0.64 -25.05
N ASN A 513 33.20 -1.02 -25.00
CA ASN A 513 32.64 -2.15 -25.79
C ASN A 513 31.82 -1.69 -27.04
N PHE A 514 32.38 -0.83 -27.90
CA PHE A 514 31.62 0.10 -28.76
C PHE A 514 31.21 -0.34 -30.20
N GLU A 515 31.15 -1.63 -30.54
CA GLU A 515 30.92 -2.02 -31.96
C GLU A 515 29.44 -2.26 -32.38
N ILE A 516 28.46 -2.30 -31.48
CA ILE A 516 27.13 -2.86 -31.80
C ILE A 516 25.99 -1.82 -31.96
N ILE A 517 26.11 -0.57 -31.50
CA ILE A 517 24.96 0.37 -31.43
C ILE A 517 24.65 1.07 -32.77
N ARG A 518 25.47 0.92 -33.82
CA ARG A 518 25.37 1.75 -35.04
C ARG A 518 24.20 1.43 -36.01
N GLN A 519 23.38 0.39 -35.79
CA GLN A 519 22.41 -0.07 -36.82
C GLN A 519 21.00 -0.43 -36.33
N SER A 520 20.62 -0.17 -35.08
CA SER A 520 19.29 -0.56 -34.56
C SER A 520 18.41 0.65 -34.26
N GLU A 521 17.13 0.57 -34.64
CA GLU A 521 16.10 1.56 -34.26
C GLU A 521 15.63 1.37 -32.80
N SER A 522 15.90 0.20 -32.20
CA SER A 522 15.64 -0.15 -30.80
C SER A 522 16.96 -0.35 -30.04
N CYS A 523 17.14 0.41 -28.96
CA CYS A 523 18.39 0.49 -28.19
C CYS A 523 18.16 0.01 -26.76
N ASN A 524 18.90 -1.02 -26.33
CA ASN A 524 18.71 -1.65 -25.03
C ASN A 524 19.80 -1.21 -24.03
N ASN A 525 19.41 -1.07 -22.76
CA ASN A 525 20.24 -0.72 -21.59
C ASN A 525 21.15 0.50 -21.84
N VAL A 526 20.55 1.62 -22.24
CA VAL A 526 21.29 2.83 -22.57
C VAL A 526 21.89 3.44 -21.30
N SER A 527 23.22 3.43 -21.18
CA SER A 527 23.94 4.01 -20.05
C SER A 527 24.95 5.05 -20.52
N ILE A 528 24.74 6.30 -20.10
CA ILE A 528 25.58 7.43 -20.43
C ILE A 528 26.30 7.87 -19.17
N THR A 529 27.62 7.69 -19.15
CA THR A 529 28.48 8.03 -18.02
C THR A 529 29.53 9.10 -18.38
N SER A 530 29.58 9.50 -19.66
CA SER A 530 30.43 10.59 -20.17
C SER A 530 29.91 11.12 -21.51
N ASP A 531 30.26 12.37 -21.86
CA ASP A 531 29.84 13.05 -23.10
C ASP A 531 30.20 12.27 -24.38
N SER A 532 31.28 11.49 -24.33
CA SER A 532 31.76 10.71 -25.48
C SER A 532 30.85 9.56 -25.91
N HIS A 533 29.87 9.18 -25.06
CA HIS A 533 28.93 8.08 -25.31
C HIS A 533 27.71 8.51 -26.13
N LEU A 534 27.44 9.82 -26.26
CA LEU A 534 26.19 10.33 -26.83
C LEU A 534 26.06 10.10 -28.34
N LYS A 535 27.19 10.09 -29.06
CA LYS A 535 27.24 9.88 -30.51
C LYS A 535 26.73 8.50 -30.97
N TYR A 536 26.53 7.56 -30.05
CA TYR A 536 26.16 6.18 -30.37
C TYR A 536 24.65 5.95 -30.48
N TYR A 537 23.81 6.87 -29.98
CA TYR A 537 22.35 6.66 -29.88
C TYR A 537 21.53 7.42 -30.94
N THR A 538 22.19 7.99 -31.95
CA THR A 538 21.61 8.93 -32.94
C THR A 538 20.48 8.39 -33.80
N ASN A 539 20.28 7.07 -33.87
CA ASN A 539 19.24 6.41 -34.66
C ASN A 539 18.15 5.73 -33.79
N CYS A 540 18.22 5.84 -32.46
CA CYS A 540 17.30 5.17 -31.56
C CYS A 540 15.93 5.87 -31.56
N THR A 541 14.88 5.15 -31.96
CA THR A 541 13.48 5.61 -31.83
C THR A 541 12.79 4.99 -30.61
N GLU A 542 13.26 3.81 -30.19
CA GLU A 542 12.83 3.05 -29.02
C GLU A 542 14.03 2.79 -28.10
N ILE A 543 13.87 3.02 -26.79
CA ILE A 543 14.91 2.80 -25.78
C ILE A 543 14.38 1.87 -24.70
N HIS A 544 15.13 0.85 -24.30
CA HIS A 544 14.80 -0.03 -23.17
C HIS A 544 15.79 0.19 -22.03
N GLY A 545 15.40 0.92 -21.00
CA GLY A 545 16.23 1.32 -19.86
C GLY A 545 17.15 2.49 -20.21
N LEU A 546 17.17 3.51 -19.35
CA LEU A 546 17.97 4.72 -19.54
C LEU A 546 18.64 5.13 -18.23
N ILE A 547 19.97 5.14 -18.20
CA ILE A 547 20.78 5.62 -17.08
C ILE A 547 21.68 6.76 -17.57
N ILE A 548 21.63 7.93 -16.94
CA ILE A 548 22.47 9.09 -17.29
C ILE A 548 23.16 9.62 -16.04
N THR A 549 24.49 9.60 -16.03
CA THR A 549 25.31 10.03 -14.89
C THR A 549 26.59 10.73 -15.35
N ASN A 550 27.14 11.65 -14.55
CA ASN A 550 28.43 12.32 -14.82
C ASN A 550 28.57 13.00 -16.20
N VAL A 551 27.45 13.36 -16.83
CA VAL A 551 27.42 14.08 -18.12
C VAL A 551 27.64 15.57 -17.88
N SER A 552 28.48 16.22 -18.71
CA SER A 552 28.75 17.65 -18.58
C SER A 552 27.62 18.52 -19.13
N GLU A 553 27.65 19.82 -18.82
CA GLU A 553 26.71 20.78 -19.39
C GLU A 553 26.83 20.89 -20.92
N ALA A 554 28.05 20.74 -21.46
CA ALA A 554 28.34 20.91 -22.89
C ALA A 554 28.05 19.65 -23.74
N ALA A 555 27.45 18.64 -23.12
CA ALA A 555 27.12 17.38 -23.74
C ALA A 555 26.13 17.53 -24.91
N ASP A 556 26.49 17.00 -26.07
CA ASP A 556 25.61 16.97 -27.24
C ASP A 556 24.56 15.84 -27.11
N MET A 557 23.38 16.19 -26.63
CA MET A 557 22.26 15.26 -26.45
C MET A 557 21.42 15.04 -27.73
N SER A 558 21.85 15.56 -28.88
CA SER A 558 21.09 15.48 -30.14
C SER A 558 20.80 14.05 -30.60
N GLY A 559 21.58 13.07 -30.11
CA GLY A 559 21.34 11.66 -30.39
C GLY A 559 19.97 11.13 -29.97
N PHE A 560 19.31 11.77 -28.99
CA PHE A 560 18.00 11.34 -28.48
C PHE A 560 16.81 11.99 -29.19
N LEU A 561 17.04 12.87 -30.17
CA LEU A 561 15.96 13.62 -30.82
C LEU A 561 14.95 12.72 -31.56
N LEU A 562 15.35 11.52 -31.98
CA LEU A 562 14.45 10.58 -32.65
C LEU A 562 13.66 9.69 -31.69
N MET A 563 13.98 9.71 -30.39
CA MET A 563 13.35 8.88 -29.38
C MET A 563 11.87 9.25 -29.21
N LYS A 564 11.00 8.25 -29.38
CA LYS A 564 9.54 8.37 -29.21
C LYS A 564 9.02 7.52 -28.06
N THR A 565 9.65 6.38 -27.81
CA THR A 565 9.19 5.40 -26.82
C THR A 565 10.35 5.00 -25.92
N LEU A 566 10.11 4.98 -24.62
CA LEU A 566 11.03 4.45 -23.62
C LEU A 566 10.34 3.32 -22.86
N PHE A 567 10.99 2.17 -22.76
CA PHE A 567 10.60 1.02 -21.97
C PHE A 567 11.54 0.87 -20.77
N GLY A 568 11.06 0.38 -19.63
CA GLY A 568 11.91 0.17 -18.44
C GLY A 568 12.20 1.45 -17.65
N THR A 569 13.15 1.38 -16.72
CA THR A 569 13.42 2.47 -15.75
C THR A 569 14.25 3.61 -16.36
N ILE A 570 13.95 4.84 -15.93
CA ILE A 570 14.79 6.03 -16.15
C ILE A 570 15.54 6.35 -14.85
N GLU A 571 16.85 6.46 -14.91
CA GLU A 571 17.71 6.88 -13.79
C GLU A 571 18.66 8.00 -14.24
N ILE A 572 18.57 9.18 -13.61
CA ILE A 572 19.37 10.36 -14.00
C ILE A 572 19.92 11.02 -12.74
N HIS A 573 21.25 10.99 -12.56
CA HIS A 573 21.86 11.58 -11.37
C HIS A 573 23.29 12.09 -11.57
N GLY A 574 23.70 13.09 -10.77
CA GLY A 574 25.07 13.60 -10.79
C GLY A 574 25.47 14.20 -12.15
N THR A 575 24.52 14.75 -12.89
CA THR A 575 24.76 15.39 -14.19
C THR A 575 24.91 16.91 -14.06
N GLY A 576 25.63 17.52 -15.01
CA GLY A 576 25.73 18.97 -15.18
C GLY A 576 24.63 19.58 -16.07
N LEU A 577 23.61 18.78 -16.43
CA LEU A 577 22.54 19.20 -17.33
C LEU A 577 21.61 20.24 -16.68
N HIS A 578 21.17 21.22 -17.47
CA HIS A 578 20.23 22.25 -17.03
C HIS A 578 18.76 21.88 -17.25
N ASN A 579 18.48 20.99 -18.20
CA ASN A 579 17.14 20.47 -18.50
C ASN A 579 17.23 19.10 -19.19
N LEU A 580 16.12 18.36 -19.27
CA LEU A 580 16.03 17.11 -20.05
C LEU A 580 15.23 17.26 -21.36
N SER A 581 15.23 18.45 -21.96
CA SER A 581 14.45 18.71 -23.20
C SER A 581 14.95 17.93 -24.42
N PHE A 582 16.11 17.28 -24.32
CA PHE A 582 16.53 16.29 -25.32
C PHE A 582 15.56 15.11 -25.44
N MET A 583 14.72 14.88 -24.41
CA MET A 583 13.64 13.89 -24.39
C MET A 583 12.28 14.47 -24.83
N SER A 584 12.24 15.69 -25.36
CA SER A 584 10.98 16.40 -25.69
C SER A 584 10.11 15.69 -26.73
N ASN A 585 10.66 14.78 -27.54
CA ASN A 585 9.92 13.97 -28.52
C ASN A 585 9.38 12.65 -27.96
N MET A 586 9.71 12.31 -26.71
CA MET A 586 9.18 11.12 -26.03
C MET A 586 7.66 11.26 -25.87
N LYS A 587 6.91 10.30 -26.41
CA LYS A 587 5.45 10.21 -26.31
C LYS A 587 5.01 9.18 -25.29
N ILE A 588 5.75 8.09 -25.17
CA ILE A 588 5.38 6.94 -24.35
C ILE A 588 6.55 6.59 -23.44
N HIS A 589 6.28 6.49 -22.14
CA HIS A 589 7.17 5.82 -21.19
C HIS A 589 6.44 4.65 -20.54
N ASN A 590 6.89 3.43 -20.83
CA ASN A 590 6.31 2.20 -20.32
C ASN A 590 7.32 1.44 -19.44
N ALA A 591 7.23 1.59 -18.13
CA ALA A 591 8.17 0.95 -17.22
C ALA A 591 7.80 -0.53 -16.98
N SER A 592 8.81 -1.39 -16.96
CA SER A 592 8.70 -2.80 -16.58
C SER A 592 9.18 -2.97 -15.14
N GLN A 593 8.38 -3.57 -14.26
CA GLN A 593 8.81 -3.98 -12.93
C GLN A 593 9.84 -5.12 -13.09
N GLY A 594 11.13 -4.80 -13.00
CA GLY A 594 12.10 -5.75 -12.49
C GLY A 594 11.81 -5.96 -11.00
N ARG A 595 12.04 -7.16 -10.47
CA ARG A 595 11.76 -7.57 -9.07
C ARG A 595 12.34 -6.67 -7.94
N ASN A 596 13.01 -5.56 -8.25
CA ASN A 596 13.86 -4.75 -7.36
C ASN A 596 13.86 -3.22 -7.66
N LEU A 597 12.82 -2.63 -8.28
CA LEU A 597 12.83 -1.18 -8.60
C LEU A 597 11.60 -0.46 -8.02
N GLU A 598 11.81 0.21 -6.88
CA GLU A 598 10.82 1.07 -6.19
C GLU A 598 10.32 2.23 -7.07
N ASN A 599 11.11 2.69 -8.06
CA ASN A 599 10.75 3.81 -8.94
C ASN A 599 10.88 3.48 -10.43
N ALA A 600 9.87 3.86 -11.22
CA ALA A 600 9.89 3.78 -12.68
C ALA A 600 10.72 4.92 -13.30
N THR A 601 10.74 6.07 -12.62
CA THR A 601 11.58 7.23 -12.94
C THR A 601 12.30 7.72 -11.70
N HIS A 602 13.62 7.84 -11.75
CA HIS A 602 14.47 8.31 -10.66
C HIS A 602 15.40 9.42 -11.15
N ILE A 603 15.12 10.67 -10.79
CA ILE A 603 15.89 11.85 -11.21
C ILE A 603 16.36 12.58 -9.97
N HIS A 604 17.62 12.39 -9.58
CA HIS A 604 18.08 12.88 -8.30
C HIS A 604 19.53 13.39 -8.30
N ASN A 605 19.90 14.22 -7.33
CA ASN A 605 21.26 14.74 -7.18
C ASN A 605 21.80 15.47 -8.45
N ASN A 606 20.97 16.24 -9.15
CA ASN A 606 21.39 17.04 -10.30
C ASN A 606 21.34 18.54 -9.97
N PRO A 607 22.42 19.14 -9.46
CA PRO A 607 22.39 20.48 -8.87
C PRO A 607 22.08 21.61 -9.86
N ASN A 608 22.25 21.39 -11.17
CA ASN A 608 21.97 22.38 -12.21
C ASN A 608 20.63 22.15 -12.92
N LEU A 609 19.95 21.03 -12.67
CA LEU A 609 18.76 20.62 -13.42
C LEU A 609 17.54 21.42 -12.97
N LYS A 610 17.05 22.33 -13.83
CA LYS A 610 15.92 23.24 -13.55
C LYS A 610 14.60 22.83 -14.22
N ARG A 611 14.64 21.93 -15.21
CA ARG A 611 13.45 21.62 -16.03
C ARG A 611 13.43 20.16 -16.47
N LEU A 612 12.27 19.52 -16.33
CA LEU A 612 12.06 18.16 -16.85
C LEU A 612 12.06 18.16 -18.38
N GLY A 613 11.13 18.86 -19.04
CA GLY A 613 11.18 19.05 -20.50
C GLY A 613 10.65 17.85 -21.29
N TRP A 614 9.70 17.11 -20.71
CA TRP A 614 9.04 15.97 -21.34
C TRP A 614 7.76 16.41 -22.04
N ASP A 615 7.90 17.43 -22.90
CA ASP A 615 6.74 18.19 -23.35
C ASP A 615 5.76 17.31 -24.14
N SER A 616 6.22 16.32 -24.92
CA SER A 616 5.37 15.47 -25.78
C SER A 616 4.89 14.18 -25.14
N LEU A 617 5.11 14.00 -23.84
CA LEU A 617 4.64 12.82 -23.13
C LEU A 617 3.11 12.76 -23.18
N GLU A 618 2.58 11.63 -23.61
CA GLU A 618 1.13 11.39 -23.76
C GLU A 618 0.69 10.19 -22.94
N VAL A 619 1.57 9.20 -22.71
CA VAL A 619 1.23 7.93 -22.06
C VAL A 619 2.30 7.52 -21.06
N LEU A 620 1.86 7.19 -19.84
CA LEU A 620 2.63 6.41 -18.88
C LEU A 620 2.05 4.99 -18.78
N GLY A 621 2.91 3.99 -18.85
CA GLY A 621 2.53 2.58 -18.76
C GLY A 621 3.30 1.84 -17.68
N LEU A 622 2.63 0.87 -17.05
CA LEU A 622 3.23 -0.16 -16.23
C LEU A 622 2.69 -1.52 -16.63
N TRP A 623 3.55 -2.54 -16.56
CA TRP A 623 3.19 -3.90 -16.97
C TRP A 623 2.37 -4.66 -15.92
N SER A 624 2.23 -4.14 -14.69
CA SER A 624 1.68 -4.95 -13.57
C SER A 624 0.92 -4.21 -12.46
N TYR A 625 0.71 -2.88 -12.53
CA TYR A 625 0.03 -2.11 -11.47
C TYR A 625 -0.74 -0.90 -12.00
N ASN A 626 -1.68 -0.39 -11.19
CA ASN A 626 -2.58 0.74 -11.49
C ASN A 626 -1.98 2.14 -11.27
N ALA A 627 -0.70 2.27 -10.87
CA ALA A 627 -0.14 3.56 -10.43
C ALA A 627 1.37 3.66 -10.73
N TYR A 628 1.85 4.83 -11.21
CA TYR A 628 3.20 5.00 -11.77
C TYR A 628 4.20 5.62 -10.76
N PRO A 629 5.23 4.88 -10.25
CA PRO A 629 6.15 5.41 -9.24
C PRO A 629 7.23 6.33 -9.81
N PHE A 630 7.49 7.47 -9.15
CA PHE A 630 8.65 8.30 -9.46
C PHE A 630 9.33 8.89 -8.21
N ASN A 631 10.59 9.27 -8.37
CA ASN A 631 11.36 10.05 -7.41
C ASN A 631 12.09 11.18 -8.12
N MET A 632 11.89 12.41 -7.64
CA MET A 632 12.63 13.60 -8.08
C MET A 632 13.11 14.41 -6.87
N GLU A 633 14.34 14.19 -6.41
CA GLU A 633 14.89 14.82 -5.19
C GLU A 633 16.29 15.39 -5.40
N LYS A 634 16.69 16.39 -4.61
CA LYS A 634 18.06 16.95 -4.61
C LYS A 634 18.51 17.45 -5.99
N ASN A 635 17.58 17.95 -6.78
CA ASN A 635 17.85 18.66 -8.03
C ASN A 635 18.08 20.16 -7.75
N HIS A 636 18.20 21.00 -8.78
CA HIS A 636 18.32 22.45 -8.56
C HIS A 636 17.08 22.97 -7.81
N PRO A 637 17.18 23.93 -6.88
CA PRO A 637 16.02 24.52 -6.18
C PRO A 637 14.95 25.08 -7.13
N ASP A 638 15.38 25.65 -8.25
CA ASP A 638 14.55 26.06 -9.40
C ASP A 638 14.05 24.88 -10.29
N PHE A 639 14.02 23.63 -9.83
CA PHE A 639 13.48 22.52 -10.61
C PHE A 639 11.95 22.57 -10.68
N CYS A 640 11.41 22.62 -11.91
CA CYS A 640 9.97 22.77 -12.11
C CYS A 640 9.34 21.80 -13.12
N LEU A 641 8.06 21.49 -12.87
CA LEU A 641 7.15 20.73 -13.72
C LEU A 641 6.09 21.64 -14.35
N THR A 642 5.77 21.46 -15.62
CA THR A 642 4.70 22.20 -16.32
C THR A 642 3.34 21.57 -16.07
N THR A 643 2.29 22.35 -16.32
CA THR A 643 0.90 21.86 -16.28
C THR A 643 0.64 20.72 -17.28
N ASN A 644 1.38 20.67 -18.40
CA ASN A 644 1.28 19.57 -19.37
C ASN A 644 1.84 18.26 -18.76
N GLU A 645 3.02 18.30 -18.14
CA GLU A 645 3.64 17.12 -17.50
C GLU A 645 2.82 16.64 -16.31
N ILE A 646 2.41 17.56 -15.42
CA ILE A 646 1.64 17.23 -14.22
C ILE A 646 0.30 16.58 -14.58
N GLN A 647 -0.36 17.05 -15.65
CA GLN A 647 -1.63 16.47 -16.07
C GLN A 647 -1.48 15.01 -16.49
N VAL A 648 -0.44 14.68 -17.25
CA VAL A 648 -0.18 13.29 -17.64
C VAL A 648 0.10 12.45 -16.41
N PHE A 649 0.92 12.95 -15.48
CA PHE A 649 1.21 12.25 -14.23
C PHE A 649 -0.06 11.99 -13.41
N ALA A 650 -0.94 12.98 -13.32
CA ALA A 650 -2.21 12.88 -12.60
C ALA A 650 -3.25 12.00 -13.33
N GLU A 651 -3.27 11.97 -14.66
CA GLU A 651 -4.18 11.12 -15.44
C GLU A 651 -3.83 9.63 -15.34
N PHE A 652 -2.54 9.31 -15.24
CA PHE A 652 -2.04 7.94 -15.11
C PHE A 652 -1.74 7.51 -13.66
N GLY A 653 -2.25 8.25 -12.67
CA GLY A 653 -2.15 7.89 -11.26
C GLY A 653 -0.71 7.76 -10.77
N ALA A 654 0.17 8.67 -11.15
CA ALA A 654 1.56 8.63 -10.73
C ALA A 654 1.71 9.00 -9.23
N TYR A 655 2.54 8.24 -8.52
CA TYR A 655 2.84 8.44 -7.11
C TYR A 655 4.33 8.67 -6.89
N TYR A 656 4.68 9.29 -5.77
CA TYR A 656 6.06 9.65 -5.47
C TYR A 656 6.57 9.03 -4.17
N SER A 657 7.84 8.62 -4.18
CA SER A 657 8.60 8.32 -2.96
C SER A 657 9.30 9.57 -2.41
N ALA A 658 9.77 10.46 -3.28
CA ALA A 658 10.26 11.80 -2.95
C ALA A 658 10.03 12.78 -4.10
N LEU A 659 9.61 14.01 -3.82
CA LEU A 659 9.35 15.04 -4.82
C LEU A 659 9.74 16.44 -4.30
N GLU A 660 10.78 17.02 -4.89
CA GLU A 660 11.26 18.38 -4.65
C GLU A 660 11.18 19.17 -5.97
N ALA A 661 9.99 19.67 -6.29
CA ALA A 661 9.73 20.46 -7.50
C ALA A 661 8.63 21.50 -7.27
N TYR A 662 8.57 22.54 -8.11
CA TYR A 662 7.44 23.48 -8.17
C TYR A 662 6.80 23.53 -9.56
N ILE A 663 5.68 24.24 -9.68
CA ILE A 663 4.98 24.39 -10.96
C ILE A 663 5.65 25.51 -11.76
N CYS A 664 6.09 25.22 -12.98
CA CYS A 664 6.69 26.21 -13.86
C CYS A 664 5.71 27.39 -14.11
N ARG A 665 6.24 28.61 -14.28
CA ARG A 665 5.45 29.82 -14.61
C ARG A 665 4.94 29.88 -16.06
N ASP A 666 5.08 28.77 -16.80
CA ASP A 666 4.63 28.71 -18.18
C ASP A 666 3.09 28.61 -18.22
N LEU A 667 2.47 29.47 -19.03
CA LEU A 667 1.03 29.49 -19.24
C LEU A 667 0.62 28.81 -20.54
N ASN A 668 1.58 28.28 -21.31
CA ASN A 668 1.32 27.65 -22.59
C ASN A 668 0.94 26.18 -22.42
N ARG A 669 -0.19 25.81 -23.02
CA ARG A 669 -0.64 24.43 -23.12
C ARG A 669 -0.69 23.95 -24.55
N LYS A 670 -0.42 22.66 -24.74
CA LYS A 670 -0.42 22.03 -26.07
C LYS A 670 -1.81 21.91 -26.68
N ASP A 671 -2.84 21.82 -25.85
CA ASP A 671 -4.25 21.73 -26.25
C ASP A 671 -4.92 23.10 -26.44
N GLY A 672 -4.19 24.20 -26.21
CA GLY A 672 -4.71 25.56 -26.35
C GLY A 672 -5.67 26.00 -25.23
N GLN A 673 -5.79 25.23 -24.14
CA GLN A 673 -6.57 25.66 -22.97
C GLN A 673 -5.85 26.79 -22.22
N ASN A 674 -6.61 27.76 -21.70
CA ASN A 674 -6.04 28.92 -21.02
C ASN A 674 -5.61 28.56 -19.60
N VAL A 675 -4.38 28.95 -19.27
CA VAL A 675 -3.79 28.85 -17.94
C VAL A 675 -3.71 30.23 -17.34
N CYS A 676 -4.11 30.34 -16.08
CA CYS A 676 -4.07 31.58 -15.33
C CYS A 676 -3.35 31.37 -14.00
N HIS A 677 -2.63 32.38 -13.55
CA HIS A 677 -2.17 32.44 -12.16
C HIS A 677 -3.32 32.92 -11.27
N PHE A 678 -3.52 32.23 -10.15
CA PHE A 678 -4.42 32.71 -9.13
C PHE A 678 -3.77 33.87 -8.37
N GLY A 679 -4.53 34.95 -8.21
CA GLY A 679 -4.16 36.10 -7.37
C GLY A 679 -5.34 36.42 -6.45
N ASP A 680 -6.27 37.23 -6.95
CA ASP A 680 -7.55 37.50 -6.29
C ASP A 680 -8.71 37.19 -7.24
N LEU A 681 -9.74 36.51 -6.72
CA LEU A 681 -10.90 36.08 -7.49
C LEU A 681 -11.66 37.24 -8.14
N ALA A 682 -11.72 38.42 -7.50
CA ALA A 682 -12.34 39.62 -8.07
C ALA A 682 -11.63 40.11 -9.33
N THR A 683 -10.32 39.86 -9.46
CA THR A 683 -9.49 40.32 -10.59
C THR A 683 -9.23 39.23 -11.64
N MET A 684 -9.51 37.97 -11.31
CA MET A 684 -9.26 36.83 -12.19
C MET A 684 -10.09 36.87 -13.48
N GLU A 685 -9.53 36.39 -14.59
CA GLU A 685 -10.24 36.23 -15.86
C GLU A 685 -11.23 35.05 -15.80
N SER A 686 -12.38 35.16 -16.47
CA SER A 686 -13.45 34.14 -16.39
C SER A 686 -13.31 32.99 -17.39
N ASN A 687 -12.33 33.05 -18.28
CA ASN A 687 -12.06 32.04 -19.32
C ASN A 687 -10.92 31.08 -18.94
N CYS A 688 -10.40 31.15 -17.71
CA CYS A 688 -9.36 30.26 -17.20
C CYS A 688 -9.90 28.84 -17.05
N GLN A 689 -9.29 27.87 -17.72
CA GLN A 689 -9.57 26.44 -17.51
C GLN A 689 -8.59 25.83 -16.49
N HIS A 690 -7.32 26.25 -16.55
CA HIS A 690 -6.27 25.80 -15.64
C HIS A 690 -5.84 26.93 -14.72
N VAL A 691 -5.78 26.66 -13.43
CA VAL A 691 -5.41 27.66 -12.42
C VAL A 691 -4.15 27.23 -11.70
N ILE A 692 -3.09 28.02 -11.75
CA ILE A 692 -1.85 27.81 -10.99
C ILE A 692 -1.86 28.70 -9.76
N GLY A 693 -1.80 28.08 -8.58
CA GLY A 693 -1.80 28.77 -7.28
C GLY A 693 -2.92 28.28 -6.34
N ASP A 694 -2.83 28.69 -5.08
CA ASP A 694 -3.79 28.32 -4.04
C ASP A 694 -5.05 29.18 -4.17
N VAL A 695 -6.17 28.54 -4.51
CA VAL A 695 -7.47 29.19 -4.70
C VAL A 695 -8.12 29.40 -3.34
N LEU A 696 -8.31 30.67 -2.94
CA LEU A 696 -9.00 31.07 -1.72
C LEU A 696 -10.36 31.72 -2.02
N ILE A 697 -11.42 31.16 -1.45
CA ILE A 697 -12.78 31.71 -1.49
C ILE A 697 -13.20 32.05 -0.06
N ASN A 698 -13.55 33.31 0.20
CA ASN A 698 -13.97 33.79 1.53
C ASN A 698 -15.07 34.87 1.45
N SER A 699 -15.44 35.47 2.59
CA SER A 699 -16.45 36.55 2.66
C SER A 699 -16.15 37.74 1.75
N ASP A 700 -14.87 38.01 1.47
CA ASP A 700 -14.45 39.19 0.70
C ASP A 700 -14.66 38.99 -0.80
N ASN A 701 -14.62 37.74 -1.28
CA ASN A 701 -14.61 37.43 -2.70
C ASN A 701 -15.69 36.42 -3.16
N GLU A 702 -16.54 35.91 -2.26
CA GLU A 702 -17.60 34.93 -2.59
C GLU A 702 -18.60 35.38 -3.67
N ASN A 703 -18.72 36.69 -3.93
CA ASN A 703 -19.60 37.20 -5.00
C ASN A 703 -19.01 37.04 -6.41
N TYR A 704 -17.77 36.55 -6.54
CA TYR A 704 -17.05 36.40 -7.80
C TYR A 704 -16.82 34.93 -8.21
N VAL A 705 -17.44 33.97 -7.50
CA VAL A 705 -17.25 32.52 -7.72
C VAL A 705 -17.59 32.05 -9.15
N ASP A 706 -18.47 32.76 -9.85
CA ASP A 706 -18.83 32.47 -11.25
C ASP A 706 -17.62 32.52 -12.21
N LYS A 707 -16.57 33.26 -11.85
CA LYS A 707 -15.32 33.30 -12.64
C LYS A 707 -14.59 31.96 -12.67
N LEU A 708 -14.85 31.09 -11.71
CA LEU A 708 -14.35 29.72 -11.67
C LEU A 708 -15.22 28.75 -12.50
N GLY A 709 -16.32 29.19 -13.11
CA GLY A 709 -17.26 28.33 -13.84
C GLY A 709 -16.69 27.60 -15.06
N ASN A 710 -15.55 28.07 -15.60
CA ASN A 710 -14.83 27.41 -16.70
C ASN A 710 -13.63 26.58 -16.24
N MET A 711 -13.27 26.65 -14.96
CA MET A 711 -12.12 25.97 -14.42
C MET A 711 -12.35 24.45 -14.39
N THR A 712 -11.35 23.72 -14.86
CA THR A 712 -11.29 22.27 -14.86
C THR A 712 -10.20 21.74 -13.95
N ASN A 713 -9.09 22.48 -13.80
CA ASN A 713 -7.89 22.03 -13.09
C ASN A 713 -7.34 23.09 -12.14
N ILE A 714 -6.92 22.67 -10.95
CA ILE A 714 -6.15 23.49 -10.00
C ILE A 714 -4.77 22.86 -9.81
N TYR A 715 -3.71 23.66 -9.98
CA TYR A 715 -2.33 23.31 -9.62
C TYR A 715 -1.94 24.11 -8.38
N GLY A 716 -2.34 23.61 -7.22
CA GLY A 716 -2.33 24.26 -5.91
C GLY A 716 -3.38 23.63 -5.00
N THR A 717 -3.84 24.37 -3.99
CA THR A 717 -4.92 23.96 -3.09
C THR A 717 -6.22 24.74 -3.34
N LEU A 718 -7.35 24.18 -2.90
CA LEU A 718 -8.65 24.85 -2.87
C LEU A 718 -9.10 25.03 -1.42
N LYS A 719 -9.19 26.29 -0.97
CA LYS A 719 -9.66 26.66 0.35
C LYS A 719 -10.91 27.53 0.25
N ILE A 720 -12.01 27.06 0.82
CA ILE A 720 -13.28 27.79 0.92
C ILE A 720 -13.54 28.02 2.39
N GLU A 721 -13.40 29.25 2.88
CA GLU A 721 -13.53 29.53 4.30
C GLU A 721 -14.32 30.78 4.65
N SER A 722 -15.06 30.73 5.76
CA SER A 722 -15.74 31.89 6.35
C SER A 722 -16.64 32.67 5.38
N THR A 723 -17.26 31.99 4.41
CA THR A 723 -18.25 32.60 3.51
C THR A 723 -19.54 32.97 4.25
N GLU A 724 -20.20 34.05 3.82
CA GLU A 724 -21.40 34.59 4.48
C GLU A 724 -22.68 34.38 3.66
N LYS A 725 -22.56 34.17 2.35
CA LYS A 725 -23.69 34.06 1.42
C LYS A 725 -23.66 32.78 0.58
N LEU A 726 -22.50 32.14 0.42
CA LEU A 726 -22.36 30.95 -0.42
C LEU A 726 -23.24 29.79 0.09
N LEU A 727 -24.07 29.22 -0.79
CA LEU A 727 -25.03 28.15 -0.47
C LEU A 727 -24.58 26.76 -0.94
N ASP A 728 -23.92 26.69 -2.09
CA ASP A 728 -23.42 25.45 -2.69
C ASP A 728 -22.17 25.69 -3.55
N LEU A 729 -21.58 24.60 -4.06
CA LEU A 729 -20.39 24.62 -4.92
C LEU A 729 -20.68 24.31 -6.39
N SER A 730 -21.92 24.52 -6.87
CA SER A 730 -22.32 24.18 -8.24
C SER A 730 -21.51 24.91 -9.34
N PHE A 731 -20.95 26.07 -9.01
CA PHE A 731 -20.02 26.80 -9.88
C PHE A 731 -18.75 26.01 -10.20
N LEU A 732 -18.39 24.98 -9.40
CA LEU A 732 -17.27 24.06 -9.65
C LEU A 732 -17.68 22.83 -10.48
N SER A 733 -18.81 22.84 -11.18
CA SER A 733 -19.33 21.67 -11.92
C SER A 733 -18.39 21.08 -12.99
N LYS A 734 -17.41 21.86 -13.48
CA LYS A 734 -16.38 21.42 -14.45
C LYS A 734 -15.07 20.97 -13.81
N PHE A 735 -14.87 21.23 -12.53
CA PHE A 735 -13.66 20.88 -11.80
C PHE A 735 -13.51 19.36 -11.72
N HIS A 736 -12.38 18.84 -12.21
CA HIS A 736 -12.17 17.39 -12.29
C HIS A 736 -10.76 16.93 -11.90
N GLN A 737 -9.82 17.85 -11.66
CA GLN A 737 -8.46 17.50 -11.24
C GLN A 737 -7.86 18.60 -10.35
N ILE A 738 -7.16 18.17 -9.29
CA ILE A 738 -6.34 19.04 -8.45
C ILE A 738 -4.96 18.43 -8.26
N ALA A 739 -3.92 19.26 -8.29
CA ALA A 739 -2.54 18.83 -8.14
C ALA A 739 -1.75 19.77 -7.22
N THR A 740 -1.15 19.26 -6.15
CA THR A 740 -0.32 20.03 -5.20
C THR A 740 1.08 19.42 -5.07
N LEU A 741 2.13 20.12 -5.52
CA LEU A 741 3.51 19.59 -5.43
C LEU A 741 4.15 19.80 -4.03
N VAL A 742 3.40 20.31 -3.06
CA VAL A 742 3.90 20.60 -1.71
C VAL A 742 3.80 19.36 -0.83
N VAL A 743 4.93 18.68 -0.63
CA VAL A 743 5.04 17.52 0.27
C VAL A 743 4.80 17.96 1.72
N ASN A 744 3.93 17.25 2.45
CA ASN A 744 3.46 17.62 3.80
C ASN A 744 2.80 19.01 3.88
N GLY A 745 2.24 19.49 2.77
CA GLY A 745 1.47 20.73 2.69
C GLY A 745 0.09 20.61 3.34
N PRO A 746 -0.70 21.69 3.31
CA PRO A 746 -2.10 21.63 3.74
C PRO A 746 -2.91 20.69 2.84
N PRO A 747 -4.06 20.17 3.35
CA PRO A 747 -4.99 19.36 2.56
C PRO A 747 -5.32 20.00 1.19
N PRO A 748 -5.37 19.21 0.10
CA PRO A 748 -5.62 19.75 -1.25
C PRO A 748 -6.96 20.47 -1.35
N VAL A 749 -7.96 20.04 -0.57
CA VAL A 749 -9.25 20.71 -0.45
C VAL A 749 -9.60 20.95 1.02
N GLN A 750 -9.94 22.20 1.35
CA GLN A 750 -10.34 22.64 2.68
C GLN A 750 -11.63 23.46 2.59
N ILE A 751 -12.67 23.04 3.31
CA ILE A 751 -13.96 23.75 3.39
C ILE A 751 -14.25 24.03 4.86
N LEU A 752 -14.03 25.27 5.30
CA LEU A 752 -13.92 25.63 6.72
C LEU A 752 -14.86 26.77 7.12
N SER A 753 -15.65 26.59 8.18
CA SER A 753 -16.38 27.71 8.83
C SER A 753 -17.36 28.48 7.94
N ASN A 754 -17.92 27.86 6.91
CA ASN A 754 -18.90 28.47 6.01
C ASN A 754 -20.32 28.35 6.58
N LYS A 755 -20.90 29.48 7.02
CA LYS A 755 -22.14 29.48 7.84
C LYS A 755 -23.40 29.10 7.05
N LYS A 756 -23.46 29.44 5.76
CA LYS A 756 -24.65 29.21 4.91
C LYS A 756 -24.47 28.11 3.86
N LEU A 757 -23.27 27.55 3.77
CA LEU A 757 -22.99 26.47 2.83
C LEU A 757 -23.76 25.23 3.27
N GLN A 758 -24.58 24.68 2.38
CA GLN A 758 -25.49 23.56 2.65
C GLN A 758 -25.16 22.32 1.81
N ASN A 759 -24.47 22.48 0.68
CA ASN A 759 -24.16 21.37 -0.20
C ASN A 759 -22.73 21.46 -0.75
N VAL A 760 -21.99 20.36 -0.61
CA VAL A 760 -20.65 20.17 -1.17
C VAL A 760 -20.72 19.00 -2.13
N THR A 761 -20.86 19.29 -3.43
CA THR A 761 -20.89 18.29 -4.49
C THR A 761 -19.89 18.67 -5.58
N PHE A 762 -19.10 17.69 -6.04
CA PHE A 762 -18.12 17.85 -7.11
C PHE A 762 -18.47 16.91 -8.28
N SER A 763 -19.30 17.39 -9.21
CA SER A 763 -19.97 16.54 -10.20
C SER A 763 -19.08 15.86 -11.24
N LYS A 764 -17.85 16.37 -11.46
CA LYS A 764 -16.94 15.86 -12.50
C LYS A 764 -15.57 15.43 -11.96
N MET A 765 -15.36 15.48 -10.65
CA MET A 765 -14.17 14.89 -10.05
C MET A 765 -14.19 13.37 -10.27
N LYS A 766 -13.12 12.86 -10.89
CA LYS A 766 -13.00 11.46 -11.31
C LYS A 766 -11.65 10.83 -10.94
N ASN A 767 -10.70 11.65 -10.52
CA ASN A 767 -9.32 11.25 -10.25
C ASN A 767 -8.92 11.75 -8.87
N HIS A 768 -8.02 11.02 -8.21
CA HIS A 768 -7.41 11.48 -6.97
C HIS A 768 -6.59 12.76 -7.15
N PRO A 769 -6.47 13.59 -6.09
CA PRO A 769 -5.49 14.66 -6.06
C PRO A 769 -4.08 14.14 -6.34
N PHE A 770 -3.37 14.79 -7.25
CA PHE A 770 -1.98 14.47 -7.57
C PHE A 770 -1.02 15.35 -6.75
N PRO A 771 0.19 14.89 -6.43
CA PRO A 771 0.70 13.53 -6.51
C PRO A 771 0.32 12.72 -5.27
N LEU A 772 0.10 11.41 -5.40
CA LEU A 772 -0.12 10.56 -4.23
C LEU A 772 1.22 10.18 -3.60
N PRO A 773 1.41 10.38 -2.28
CA PRO A 773 2.60 9.89 -1.60
C PRO A 773 2.56 8.36 -1.48
N TYR A 774 3.71 7.70 -1.62
CA TYR A 774 3.83 6.25 -1.45
C TYR A 774 3.37 5.75 -0.07
N SER A 775 3.51 6.59 0.96
CA SER A 775 2.92 6.37 2.28
C SER A 775 2.67 7.72 2.97
N SER A 776 1.42 8.17 3.05
CA SER A 776 1.08 9.22 4.01
C SER A 776 -0.37 9.17 4.46
N SER A 777 -0.55 9.36 5.77
CA SER A 777 -1.81 9.65 6.45
C SER A 777 -2.27 11.12 6.32
N THR A 778 -1.58 11.93 5.49
CA THR A 778 -1.82 13.39 5.35
C THR A 778 -2.63 13.79 4.12
N TYR A 779 -2.90 12.85 3.21
CA TYR A 779 -3.69 13.08 1.99
C TYR A 779 -5.18 12.89 2.27
N GLU A 780 -5.80 13.92 2.87
CA GLU A 780 -7.24 13.95 3.17
C GLU A 780 -7.89 15.22 2.63
N ILE A 781 -9.20 15.20 2.46
CA ILE A 781 -10.03 16.40 2.30
C ILE A 781 -10.53 16.82 3.67
N ARG A 782 -10.41 18.11 4.00
CA ARG A 782 -10.83 18.63 5.31
C ARG A 782 -12.08 19.49 5.19
N ILE A 783 -13.12 19.09 5.90
CA ILE A 783 -14.39 19.83 5.97
C ILE A 783 -14.73 20.03 7.44
N SER A 784 -14.76 21.27 7.93
CA SER A 784 -15.05 21.50 9.36
C SER A 784 -15.67 22.86 9.67
N GLY A 785 -16.44 22.94 10.76
CA GLY A 785 -16.98 24.18 11.30
C GLY A 785 -18.03 24.88 10.42
N ASN A 786 -18.45 24.26 9.32
CA ASN A 786 -19.52 24.77 8.46
C ASN A 786 -20.91 24.50 9.08
N SER A 787 -21.99 24.91 8.40
CA SER A 787 -23.37 24.57 8.79
C SER A 787 -23.51 23.08 9.13
N GLU A 788 -24.20 22.76 10.22
CA GLU A 788 -24.43 21.37 10.68
C GLU A 788 -25.17 20.52 9.64
N GLU A 789 -25.84 21.15 8.67
CA GLU A 789 -26.60 20.50 7.62
C GLU A 789 -25.82 20.15 6.34
N ILE A 790 -24.49 20.43 6.25
CA ILE A 790 -23.70 20.15 5.02
C ILE A 790 -23.77 18.68 4.59
N PHE A 791 -23.68 17.76 5.55
CA PHE A 791 -23.87 16.35 5.33
C PHE A 791 -24.95 15.86 6.28
N LYS A 792 -26.10 15.49 5.72
CA LYS A 792 -27.24 14.96 6.48
C LYS A 792 -27.00 13.53 6.94
N ASN A 793 -26.06 12.83 6.31
CA ASN A 793 -25.74 11.44 6.59
C ASN A 793 -24.37 11.02 6.02
N ARG A 794 -23.89 9.85 6.44
CA ARG A 794 -22.65 9.25 5.92
C ARG A 794 -22.59 9.16 4.39
N ARG A 795 -23.69 8.87 3.68
CA ARG A 795 -23.69 8.69 2.22
C ARG A 795 -23.27 9.95 1.48
N GLU A 796 -23.73 11.11 1.93
CA GLU A 796 -23.36 12.41 1.33
C GLU A 796 -21.87 12.72 1.50
N CYS A 797 -21.32 12.43 2.69
CA CYS A 797 -19.88 12.54 2.94
C CYS A 797 -19.08 11.56 2.07
N MET A 798 -19.52 10.30 1.99
CA MET A 798 -18.87 9.27 1.17
C MET A 798 -18.87 9.62 -0.32
N LYS A 799 -19.89 10.29 -0.85
CA LYS A 799 -19.90 10.76 -2.25
C LYS A 799 -18.74 11.68 -2.56
N VAL A 800 -18.39 12.58 -1.63
CA VAL A 800 -17.22 13.45 -1.79
C VAL A 800 -15.95 12.61 -1.74
N GLN A 801 -15.83 11.68 -0.79
CA GLN A 801 -14.68 10.79 -0.68
C GLN A 801 -14.47 9.96 -1.95
N VAL A 802 -15.53 9.36 -2.51
CA VAL A 802 -15.50 8.61 -3.76
C VAL A 802 -15.09 9.49 -4.95
N SER A 803 -15.60 10.72 -5.02
CA SER A 803 -15.31 11.65 -6.13
C SER A 803 -13.83 12.01 -6.22
N PHE A 804 -13.12 12.00 -5.09
CA PHE A 804 -11.69 12.32 -5.02
C PHE A 804 -10.81 11.11 -4.76
N ASP A 805 -11.38 9.90 -4.58
CA ASP A 805 -10.61 8.68 -4.30
C ASP A 805 -9.57 8.84 -3.16
N ILE A 806 -9.87 9.70 -2.17
CA ILE A 806 -9.06 9.94 -0.95
C ILE A 806 -9.97 10.20 0.25
N ASP A 807 -9.44 9.98 1.46
CA ASP A 807 -10.20 10.13 2.71
C ASP A 807 -10.75 11.56 2.91
N VAL A 808 -11.98 11.66 3.41
CA VAL A 808 -12.57 12.93 3.85
C VAL A 808 -12.68 12.94 5.38
N LYS A 809 -12.06 13.93 6.02
CA LYS A 809 -12.25 14.25 7.45
C LYS A 809 -13.29 15.35 7.60
N TYR A 810 -14.49 14.98 8.03
CA TYR A 810 -15.58 15.87 8.39
C TYR A 810 -15.64 16.10 9.90
N ASN A 811 -15.45 17.35 10.35
CA ASN A 811 -15.40 17.73 11.78
C ASN A 811 -14.47 16.84 12.62
N GLY A 812 -13.31 16.47 12.06
CA GLY A 812 -12.30 15.64 12.70
C GLY A 812 -12.57 14.13 12.68
N ARG A 813 -13.62 13.67 11.98
CA ARG A 813 -13.99 12.26 11.84
C ARG A 813 -13.99 11.83 10.37
N ARG A 814 -13.59 10.58 10.09
CA ARG A 814 -13.76 9.99 8.74
C ARG A 814 -15.25 9.86 8.40
N CYS A 815 -15.61 9.96 7.12
CA CYS A 815 -17.00 9.78 6.67
C CYS A 815 -17.63 8.48 7.19
N ALA A 816 -16.85 7.40 7.30
CA ALA A 816 -17.30 6.10 7.79
C ALA A 816 -17.92 6.12 9.20
N VAL A 817 -17.55 7.11 10.03
CA VAL A 817 -17.92 7.23 11.45
C VAL A 817 -19.21 8.06 11.65
N LEU A 818 -19.73 8.71 10.60
CA LEU A 818 -20.94 9.52 10.71
C LEU A 818 -22.20 8.66 10.88
N PRO A 819 -23.19 9.14 11.66
CA PRO A 819 -24.44 8.42 11.87
C PRO A 819 -25.18 8.20 10.53
N LYS A 820 -25.86 7.05 10.44
CA LYS A 820 -26.79 6.75 9.35
C LYS A 820 -28.00 7.69 9.47
N ALA A 821 -28.59 8.09 8.35
CA ALA A 821 -29.75 8.97 8.34
C ALA A 821 -30.86 8.44 9.27
N ASP A 822 -31.42 9.29 10.13
CA ASP A 822 -32.52 8.94 11.01
C ASP A 822 -33.71 8.41 10.20
N GLY A 823 -34.06 7.15 10.44
CA GLY A 823 -35.09 6.41 9.69
C GLY A 823 -34.56 5.31 8.77
N ALA A 824 -33.25 5.21 8.55
CA ALA A 824 -32.63 4.09 7.86
C ALA A 824 -32.15 3.01 8.85
N ASN A 825 -33.07 2.14 9.28
CA ASN A 825 -32.72 0.88 9.92
C ASN A 825 -32.13 -0.09 8.88
N GLY A 826 -30.90 0.17 8.43
CA GLY A 826 -30.16 -0.66 7.49
C GLY A 826 -28.73 -0.15 7.26
N GLU A 827 -27.74 -1.03 7.36
CA GLU A 827 -26.34 -0.72 7.00
C GLU A 827 -26.16 -0.43 5.50
N ASP A 828 -26.10 0.83 5.09
CA ASP A 828 -25.63 1.20 3.74
C ASP A 828 -24.09 1.08 3.70
N TYR A 829 -23.59 -0.12 3.39
CA TYR A 829 -22.24 -0.33 2.83
C TYR A 829 -22.27 -0.47 1.29
N GLY A 830 -23.44 -0.32 0.66
CA GLY A 830 -23.59 -0.37 -0.79
C GLY A 830 -23.87 0.99 -1.41
N ASP A 831 -22.84 1.65 -1.93
CA ASP A 831 -22.99 2.71 -2.93
C ASP A 831 -21.70 2.88 -3.78
N TRP A 832 -20.91 1.81 -3.93
CA TRP A 832 -19.79 1.78 -4.89
C TRP A 832 -20.25 1.37 -6.31
N ASP A 833 -21.46 0.83 -6.47
CA ASP A 833 -21.97 0.28 -7.75
C ASP A 833 -22.99 1.18 -8.49
N LEU A 834 -23.16 2.45 -8.10
CA LEU A 834 -24.09 3.38 -8.78
C LEU A 834 -23.42 4.60 -9.42
N ILE A 835 -22.09 4.59 -9.60
CA ILE A 835 -21.36 5.67 -10.28
C ILE A 835 -20.39 5.04 -11.30
N GLY A 836 -20.96 4.44 -12.34
CA GLY A 836 -20.29 4.15 -13.62
C GLY A 836 -20.80 5.10 -14.69
#